data_AF-A0A9L0K7S5-F1
#
_entry.id   AF-A0A9L0K7S5-F1
#
_cell.length_a   1.000
_cell.length_b   1.000
_cell.length_c   1.000
_cell.angle_alpha   90.00
_cell.angle_beta   90.00
_cell.angle_gamma   90.00
#
_symmetry.space_group_name_H-M   'P 1'
#
loop_
_entity.id
_entity.type
_entity.pdbx_description
1 polymer ?
#
loop_
_entity_poly.entity_id
_entity_poly.type
_entity_poly.pdbx_seq_one_letter_code
_entity_poly.pdbx_strand_id
1 'polypeptide(L)'
;MSGIGNKRSAGEPGTSVPPEKKTAVEDSGTTVETIKLGGVSSTEELDIRTLQSKNRKLAEMLDQRQAIEDELREHIEKLERRQATDDASLLIVNRYWSQFDENIRIILKRYDLEQGLGDLLTERKALVVPEPEPDSDSNQERKDDRERGEGQEPAFSFLATLASSSSEEMESQLQERVESSRRAVSQIVTVYDKLQEKVELLSRKLNSGDNVVVEEAVQELNSFLAQENMRLQELTDLLQEKHRTMSQEFSKLQSKVETAESRVSVLESMIDDLQWDIDKIRKREQRLNRHLAEVLERVNSKGYKVYGAGSSLYGGTITINARKFEEMNAELEENKELAQNRHCELEKLRQDFEEVTTQNEKLKVELRSAVEEVVKETPEYRCMQSQFSVLYNESLQLKAHLDEARTLLHGTRGTHQRQVELIERDEVSLHKKLRTEVIQLEDTLAQVRKEYEMLRIEFEQTLAANEQAGPINREMRHLISSLQNHNHQLKGEVLRYKRKLREAQSDLNKTRLRSGSALLQSQSSTEDPKDEPAELKQDSEDLSTQSSASKGSQEEANEIKSKRDEEERERERREKEREREREREKEKEREREKQKLKESEKERDSAKEKEKGKHDDGRKKEAEIIKQLKIELKKAQESQKEMKLLLDMYRSAPKEQRDKVQLMAAEKKSKAELDDLRQRLKDLEDKEKKENKKMADEDALRKIRAVEEQIEYLQKKLAMAKQEEEALLSEMDVTGQAFEDMQEQNIRLMQQLREKDDANFKLMSERIKSNQIHKLLKEEKEELADQVLTLKTQVDAQLQVVRKLEEKEHLLQSNIGTGEKELGLRTQALEMNKRKAMEAAQLADDLKAQLELAQKKLHDFQDEIVENSVTKEKDMFNFKRAQEDISRLRRKLETTKKPDNVPKCDEILMEEIKDYKARLTCPCCNMRKKDAVLTKCFHVFCFECVKTRYDTRQRKCPKCNAAFGANDFHRIYIG
;
A
#
# COMPACT_ATOMS: atom_id res chain seq x y z
N MET A 1 -8.75 31.44 -37.99
CA MET A 1 -7.99 32.21 -36.98
C MET A 1 -7.98 31.40 -35.68
N SER A 2 -6.90 31.07 -34.98
CA SER A 2 -5.45 31.01 -35.26
C SER A 2 -4.79 30.17 -34.14
N GLY A 3 -3.73 29.38 -34.34
CA GLY A 3 -3.01 29.08 -35.58
C GLY A 3 -1.73 28.24 -35.43
N ILE A 4 -1.56 27.46 -34.34
CA ILE A 4 -0.32 26.74 -33.99
C ILE A 4 -0.68 25.33 -33.48
N GLY A 5 -0.01 24.23 -33.86
CA GLY A 5 1.04 24.10 -34.87
C GLY A 5 1.74 22.73 -34.82
N ASN A 6 1.27 21.76 -35.61
CA ASN A 6 1.87 20.42 -35.69
C ASN A 6 3.31 20.47 -36.24
N LYS A 7 4.19 19.61 -35.70
CA LYS A 7 5.32 19.04 -36.44
C LYS A 7 5.12 17.54 -36.60
N ARG A 8 4.86 17.11 -37.84
CA ARG A 8 5.07 15.73 -38.31
C ARG A 8 6.45 15.65 -38.98
N SER A 9 7.08 14.49 -38.91
CA SER A 9 8.08 14.02 -39.87
C SER A 9 7.58 12.69 -40.45
N ALA A 10 7.86 12.43 -41.73
CA ALA A 10 7.36 11.26 -42.47
C ALA A 10 8.39 10.12 -42.53
N GLY A 11 8.08 9.05 -43.28
CA GLY A 11 8.92 7.84 -43.46
C GLY A 11 10.26 8.11 -44.18
N GLU A 12 11.07 7.11 -44.50
CA GLU A 12 10.85 5.64 -44.62
C GLU A 12 12.15 4.90 -44.17
N PRO A 13 12.40 3.60 -44.47
CA PRO A 13 11.54 2.45 -44.74
C PRO A 13 11.77 1.33 -43.69
N GLY A 14 11.23 0.11 -43.91
CA GLY A 14 11.37 -1.01 -42.98
C GLY A 14 12.67 -1.83 -43.08
N THR A 15 13.12 -2.36 -41.95
CA THR A 15 14.08 -3.48 -41.86
C THR A 15 13.58 -4.53 -40.89
N SER A 16 13.51 -5.79 -41.32
CA SER A 16 13.06 -6.92 -40.51
C SER A 16 14.14 -7.37 -39.52
N VAL A 17 13.81 -7.36 -38.22
CA VAL A 17 14.62 -7.97 -37.15
C VAL A 17 13.68 -8.77 -36.23
N PRO A 18 13.93 -10.07 -35.96
CA PRO A 18 13.13 -10.85 -35.01
C PRO A 18 13.33 -10.39 -33.55
N PRO A 19 12.35 -10.61 -32.65
CA PRO A 19 12.54 -10.35 -31.23
C PRO A 19 13.67 -11.20 -30.63
N GLU A 20 14.46 -10.60 -29.75
CA GLU A 20 15.65 -11.24 -29.18
C GLU A 20 15.28 -12.46 -28.33
N LYS A 21 15.90 -13.61 -28.63
CA LYS A 21 15.87 -14.75 -27.71
C LYS A 21 16.55 -14.33 -26.41
N LYS A 22 15.85 -14.47 -25.27
CA LYS A 22 16.47 -14.43 -23.94
C LYS A 22 17.70 -15.35 -23.96
N THR A 23 18.88 -14.77 -23.74
CA THR A 23 20.13 -15.52 -23.69
C THR A 23 20.02 -16.59 -22.62
N ALA A 24 20.44 -17.81 -22.95
CA ALA A 24 20.56 -18.86 -21.95
C ALA A 24 21.47 -18.37 -20.81
N VAL A 25 21.08 -18.65 -19.56
CA VAL A 25 21.95 -18.44 -18.41
C VAL A 25 23.18 -19.32 -18.63
N GLU A 26 24.35 -18.72 -18.75
CA GLU A 26 25.60 -19.49 -18.88
C GLU A 26 25.80 -20.34 -17.63
N ASP A 27 26.11 -21.61 -17.84
CA ASP A 27 26.29 -22.61 -16.79
C ASP A 27 27.44 -22.16 -15.86
N SER A 28 27.08 -21.65 -14.67
CA SER A 28 28.03 -21.13 -13.69
C SER A 28 28.81 -22.31 -13.11
N GLY A 29 29.91 -22.65 -13.80
CA GLY A 29 30.53 -23.96 -13.75
C GLY A 29 30.77 -24.47 -12.32
N THR A 30 30.41 -25.72 -12.10
CA THR A 30 30.45 -26.37 -10.78
C THR A 30 31.84 -26.30 -10.14
N THR A 31 32.04 -25.30 -9.28
CA THR A 31 33.16 -25.25 -8.35
C THR A 31 32.99 -26.39 -7.36
N VAL A 32 33.70 -27.49 -7.60
CA VAL A 32 33.72 -28.65 -6.71
C VAL A 32 34.44 -28.24 -5.42
N GLU A 33 33.69 -27.74 -4.44
CA GLU A 33 34.19 -27.55 -3.09
C GLU A 33 34.69 -28.89 -2.55
N THR A 34 36.00 -28.99 -2.33
CA THR A 34 36.66 -30.20 -1.85
C THR A 34 36.38 -30.36 -0.36
N ILE A 35 35.17 -30.84 -0.02
CA ILE A 35 34.76 -31.12 1.36
C ILE A 35 35.79 -32.06 1.99
N LYS A 36 36.57 -31.53 2.94
CA LYS A 36 37.57 -32.30 3.69
C LYS A 36 36.87 -33.26 4.64
N LEU A 37 36.56 -34.46 4.14
CA LEU A 37 36.09 -35.57 4.97
C LEU A 37 37.17 -35.90 6.01
N GLY A 38 36.91 -35.53 7.27
CA GLY A 38 37.70 -35.99 8.41
C GLY A 38 37.71 -37.51 8.48
N GLY A 39 38.83 -38.06 8.94
CA GLY A 39 39.23 -39.47 8.79
C GLY A 39 38.11 -40.51 8.85
N VAL A 40 38.18 -41.48 7.93
CA VAL A 40 37.15 -42.51 7.71
C VAL A 40 37.79 -43.88 7.89
N SER A 41 37.09 -44.81 8.54
CA SER A 41 37.62 -46.10 8.99
C SER A 41 37.38 -47.23 7.99
N SER A 42 36.36 -47.12 7.15
CA SER A 42 36.07 -48.07 6.06
C SER A 42 35.64 -47.38 4.76
N THR A 43 35.65 -48.13 3.65
CA THR A 43 35.11 -47.67 2.36
C THR A 43 33.60 -47.46 2.43
N GLU A 44 32.87 -48.33 3.14
CA GLU A 44 31.41 -48.22 3.31
C GLU A 44 31.01 -46.93 4.02
N GLU A 45 31.75 -46.49 5.06
CA GLU A 45 31.51 -45.19 5.69
C GLU A 45 31.72 -44.01 4.72
N LEU A 46 32.65 -44.13 3.78
CA LEU A 46 32.97 -43.09 2.79
C LEU A 46 31.89 -43.04 1.70
N ASP A 47 31.41 -44.19 1.24
CA ASP A 47 30.28 -44.30 0.31
C ASP A 47 28.97 -43.81 0.96
N ILE A 48 28.71 -44.17 2.23
CA ILE A 48 27.53 -43.68 2.98
C ILE A 48 27.58 -42.15 3.13
N ARG A 49 28.71 -41.55 3.51
CA ARG A 49 28.86 -40.07 3.56
C ARG A 49 28.70 -39.43 2.17
N THR A 50 29.16 -40.10 1.12
CA THR A 50 29.01 -39.63 -0.27
C THR A 50 27.54 -39.68 -0.74
N LEU A 51 26.82 -40.74 -0.39
CA LEU A 51 25.38 -40.87 -0.66
C LEU A 51 24.55 -39.87 0.17
N GLN A 52 24.91 -39.63 1.44
CA GLN A 52 24.29 -38.58 2.26
C GLN A 52 24.50 -37.18 1.66
N SER A 53 25.70 -36.89 1.14
CA SER A 53 25.98 -35.63 0.44
C SER A 53 25.18 -35.50 -0.86
N LYS A 54 25.09 -36.56 -1.67
CA LYS A 54 24.26 -36.61 -2.90
C LYS A 54 22.77 -36.44 -2.59
N ASN A 55 22.26 -37.14 -1.57
CA ASN A 55 20.85 -37.01 -1.15
C ASN A 55 20.54 -35.61 -0.60
N ARG A 56 21.48 -34.97 0.12
CA ARG A 56 21.32 -33.58 0.53
C ARG A 56 21.23 -32.64 -0.67
N LYS A 57 22.11 -32.78 -1.67
CA LYS A 57 22.04 -31.99 -2.91
C LYS A 57 20.78 -32.26 -3.74
N LEU A 58 20.26 -33.50 -3.71
CA LEU A 58 18.98 -33.84 -4.33
C LEU A 58 17.80 -33.19 -3.59
N ALA A 59 17.82 -33.14 -2.26
CA ALA A 59 16.84 -32.39 -1.47
C ALA A 59 16.92 -30.89 -1.77
N GLU A 60 18.12 -30.29 -1.74
CA GLU A 60 18.36 -28.87 -2.08
C GLU A 60 17.82 -28.52 -3.49
N MET A 61 17.98 -29.39 -4.48
CA MET A 61 17.39 -29.21 -5.82
C MET A 61 15.88 -29.43 -5.89
N LEU A 62 15.30 -30.27 -5.03
CA LEU A 62 13.85 -30.45 -4.92
C LEU A 62 13.20 -29.25 -4.22
N ASP A 63 13.80 -28.74 -3.15
CA ASP A 63 13.37 -27.53 -2.44
C ASP A 63 13.42 -26.31 -3.37
N GLN A 64 14.48 -26.18 -4.19
CA GLN A 64 14.57 -25.15 -5.23
C GLN A 64 13.49 -25.30 -6.31
N ARG A 65 13.17 -26.54 -6.74
CA ARG A 65 12.08 -26.78 -7.70
C ARG A 65 10.72 -26.46 -7.10
N GLN A 66 10.48 -26.81 -5.84
CA GLN A 66 9.23 -26.49 -5.14
C GLN A 66 9.06 -24.98 -5.01
N ALA A 67 10.12 -24.24 -4.64
CA ALA A 67 10.08 -22.78 -4.59
C ALA A 67 9.74 -22.16 -5.96
N ILE A 68 10.33 -22.65 -7.06
CA ILE A 68 9.99 -22.20 -8.42
C ILE A 68 8.54 -22.57 -8.80
N GLU A 69 8.07 -23.76 -8.41
CA GLU A 69 6.68 -24.17 -8.67
C GLU A 69 5.69 -23.31 -7.88
N ASP A 70 5.99 -22.99 -6.62
CA ASP A 70 5.18 -22.14 -5.74
C ASP A 70 5.17 -20.67 -6.24
N GLU A 71 6.31 -20.14 -6.70
CA GLU A 71 6.39 -18.84 -7.39
C GLU A 71 5.56 -18.80 -8.68
N LEU A 72 5.61 -19.87 -9.49
CA LEU A 72 4.80 -19.98 -10.71
C LEU A 72 3.30 -20.12 -10.39
N ARG A 73 2.92 -20.86 -9.35
CA ARG A 73 1.54 -20.97 -8.85
C ARG A 73 1.02 -19.61 -8.37
N GLU A 74 1.81 -18.88 -7.59
CA GLU A 74 1.45 -17.53 -7.13
C GLU A 74 1.37 -16.54 -8.30
N HIS A 75 2.20 -16.69 -9.33
CA HIS A 75 2.14 -15.88 -10.55
C HIS A 75 0.89 -16.19 -11.39
N ILE A 76 0.52 -17.46 -11.55
CA ILE A 76 -0.73 -17.88 -12.21
C ILE A 76 -1.92 -17.30 -11.46
N GLU A 77 -2.00 -17.46 -10.13
CA GLU A 77 -3.11 -16.93 -9.34
C GLU A 77 -3.20 -15.38 -9.41
N LYS A 78 -2.04 -14.68 -9.53
CA LYS A 78 -1.99 -13.24 -9.80
C LYS A 78 -2.52 -12.88 -11.18
N LEU A 79 -2.23 -13.68 -12.21
CA LEU A 79 -2.74 -13.49 -13.57
C LEU A 79 -4.24 -13.82 -13.67
N GLU A 80 -4.72 -14.90 -13.06
CA GLU A 80 -6.14 -15.28 -13.02
C GLU A 80 -6.97 -14.21 -12.29
N ARG A 81 -6.51 -13.75 -11.11
CA ARG A 81 -7.17 -12.65 -10.38
C ARG A 81 -7.22 -11.35 -11.20
N ARG A 82 -6.19 -11.08 -12.01
CA ARG A 82 -6.17 -9.94 -12.92
C ARG A 82 -7.12 -10.15 -14.11
N GLN A 83 -7.10 -11.32 -14.73
CA GLN A 83 -7.98 -11.64 -15.85
C GLN A 83 -9.44 -11.48 -15.44
N ALA A 84 -9.84 -11.96 -14.26
CA ALA A 84 -11.20 -11.75 -13.74
C ALA A 84 -11.59 -10.26 -13.61
N THR A 85 -10.65 -9.37 -13.25
CA THR A 85 -10.90 -7.91 -13.21
C THR A 85 -10.90 -7.25 -14.59
N ASP A 86 -10.07 -7.73 -15.52
CA ASP A 86 -10.00 -7.22 -16.89
C ASP A 86 -11.25 -7.67 -17.69
N ASP A 87 -11.67 -8.94 -17.56
CA ASP A 87 -12.91 -9.50 -18.13
C ASP A 87 -14.18 -8.79 -17.61
N ALA A 88 -14.27 -8.56 -16.29
CA ALA A 88 -15.37 -7.79 -15.70
C ALA A 88 -15.42 -6.35 -16.24
N SER A 89 -14.25 -5.74 -16.46
CA SER A 89 -14.15 -4.40 -17.06
C SER A 89 -14.60 -4.40 -18.53
N LEU A 90 -14.22 -5.41 -19.31
CA LEU A 90 -14.66 -5.59 -20.71
C LEU A 90 -16.17 -5.80 -20.83
N LEU A 91 -16.78 -6.57 -19.93
CA LEU A 91 -18.25 -6.73 -19.86
C LEU A 91 -18.95 -5.40 -19.56
N ILE A 92 -18.42 -4.60 -18.63
CA ILE A 92 -18.95 -3.26 -18.31
C ILE A 92 -18.84 -2.32 -19.52
N VAL A 93 -17.70 -2.29 -20.20
CA VAL A 93 -17.50 -1.48 -21.42
C VAL A 93 -18.47 -1.89 -22.53
N ASN A 94 -18.59 -3.19 -22.81
CA ASN A 94 -19.52 -3.69 -23.84
C ASN A 94 -21.00 -3.40 -23.49
N ARG A 95 -21.38 -3.47 -22.21
CA ARG A 95 -22.72 -3.07 -21.74
C ARG A 95 -22.99 -1.60 -22.02
N TYR A 96 -22.08 -0.70 -21.65
CA TYR A 96 -22.24 0.74 -21.91
C TYR A 96 -22.21 1.08 -23.41
N TRP A 97 -21.36 0.44 -24.21
CA TRP A 97 -21.35 0.66 -25.65
C TRP A 97 -22.65 0.17 -26.31
N SER A 98 -23.17 -0.98 -25.88
CA SER A 98 -24.46 -1.49 -26.38
C SER A 98 -25.64 -0.60 -25.97
N GLN A 99 -25.58 0.04 -24.80
CA GLN A 99 -26.54 1.07 -24.39
C GLN A 99 -26.41 2.36 -25.22
N PHE A 100 -25.19 2.75 -25.58
CA PHE A 100 -24.92 3.89 -26.47
C PHE A 100 -25.47 3.65 -27.89
N ASP A 101 -25.23 2.46 -28.46
CA ASP A 101 -25.79 2.03 -29.75
C ASP A 101 -27.34 2.03 -29.73
N GLU A 102 -27.96 1.57 -28.63
CA GLU A 102 -29.42 1.60 -28.45
C GLU A 102 -29.97 3.04 -28.35
N ASN A 103 -29.32 3.90 -27.56
CA ASN A 103 -29.68 5.32 -27.43
C ASN A 103 -29.58 6.05 -28.77
N ILE A 104 -28.53 5.78 -29.56
CA ILE A 104 -28.37 6.29 -30.93
C ILE A 104 -29.56 5.85 -31.78
N ARG A 105 -29.91 4.56 -31.79
CA ARG A 105 -31.05 4.05 -32.59
C ARG A 105 -32.37 4.71 -32.19
N ILE A 106 -32.61 4.91 -30.89
CA ILE A 106 -33.79 5.61 -30.37
C ILE A 106 -33.86 7.06 -30.88
N ILE A 107 -32.73 7.78 -30.88
CA ILE A 107 -32.66 9.17 -31.39
C ILE A 107 -32.85 9.22 -32.92
N LEU A 108 -32.22 8.31 -33.67
CA LEU A 108 -32.40 8.21 -35.13
C LEU A 108 -33.87 7.94 -35.50
N LYS A 109 -34.54 7.05 -34.76
CA LYS A 109 -35.94 6.69 -34.96
C LYS A 109 -36.89 7.84 -34.69
N ARG A 110 -36.65 8.67 -33.66
CA ARG A 110 -37.44 9.88 -33.38
C ARG A 110 -37.49 10.84 -34.57
N TYR A 111 -36.44 10.90 -35.39
CA TYR A 111 -36.35 11.80 -36.54
C TYR A 111 -36.46 11.07 -37.90
N ASP A 112 -37.02 9.86 -37.91
CA ASP A 112 -37.28 9.02 -39.10
C ASP A 112 -36.07 8.85 -40.04
N LEU A 113 -34.89 8.63 -39.46
CA LEU A 113 -33.66 8.32 -40.20
C LEU A 113 -33.51 6.82 -40.53
N GLU A 114 -34.44 5.97 -40.10
CA GLU A 114 -34.34 4.51 -40.27
C GLU A 114 -34.55 4.04 -41.72
N GLN A 115 -35.26 4.80 -42.57
CA GLN A 115 -35.60 4.42 -43.95
C GLN A 115 -34.39 4.21 -44.89
N GLY A 116 -33.18 4.55 -44.46
CA GLY A 116 -31.92 4.22 -45.16
C GLY A 116 -30.86 3.53 -44.30
N LEU A 117 -31.16 3.18 -43.04
CA LEU A 117 -30.20 2.64 -42.06
C LEU A 117 -30.69 1.45 -41.23
N GLY A 118 -31.90 0.93 -41.49
CA GLY A 118 -32.40 -0.28 -40.82
C GLY A 118 -31.39 -1.42 -40.84
N ASP A 119 -30.80 -1.72 -42.00
CA ASP A 119 -29.81 -2.79 -42.17
C ASP A 119 -28.54 -2.57 -41.32
N LEU A 120 -28.07 -1.33 -41.19
CA LEU A 120 -26.82 -0.96 -40.50
C LEU A 120 -26.89 -1.04 -38.96
N LEU A 121 -28.09 -1.11 -38.37
CA LEU A 121 -28.30 -1.23 -36.92
C LEU A 121 -29.15 -2.44 -36.51
N THR A 122 -29.60 -3.24 -37.48
CA THR A 122 -30.35 -4.50 -37.29
C THR A 122 -29.47 -5.74 -37.46
N GLU A 123 -28.34 -5.66 -38.19
CA GLU A 123 -27.28 -6.67 -38.09
C GLU A 123 -26.64 -6.66 -36.70
N ARG A 124 -27.31 -7.31 -35.75
CA ARG A 124 -26.73 -7.75 -34.47
C ARG A 124 -25.76 -8.89 -34.72
N LYS A 125 -24.66 -8.61 -35.43
CA LYS A 125 -23.42 -9.41 -35.38
C LYS A 125 -22.80 -9.25 -33.99
N ALA A 126 -23.46 -9.84 -32.99
CA ALA A 126 -22.73 -10.43 -31.89
C ALA A 126 -21.65 -11.33 -32.51
N LEU A 127 -20.42 -11.20 -32.05
CA LEU A 127 -19.23 -11.78 -32.68
C LEU A 127 -19.50 -13.26 -32.99
N VAL A 128 -19.57 -13.60 -34.29
CA VAL A 128 -19.99 -14.92 -34.72
C VAL A 128 -18.83 -15.88 -34.47
N VAL A 129 -19.01 -16.77 -33.49
CA VAL A 129 -18.03 -17.81 -33.14
C VAL A 129 -17.84 -18.75 -34.34
N PRO A 130 -16.64 -18.84 -34.94
CA PRO A 130 -16.25 -20.01 -35.71
C PRO A 130 -16.05 -21.16 -34.71
N GLU A 131 -16.61 -22.35 -34.99
CA GLU A 131 -16.33 -23.52 -34.16
C GLU A 131 -14.83 -23.84 -34.19
N PRO A 132 -14.11 -23.85 -33.05
CA PRO A 132 -12.71 -24.25 -33.03
C PRO A 132 -12.62 -25.76 -33.29
N GLU A 133 -11.79 -26.19 -34.23
CA GLU A 133 -11.54 -27.63 -34.42
C GLU A 133 -10.86 -28.23 -33.17
N PRO A 134 -11.16 -29.49 -32.82
CA PRO A 134 -10.79 -30.07 -31.54
C PRO A 134 -9.35 -30.60 -31.53
N ASP A 135 -8.38 -29.70 -31.32
CA ASP A 135 -7.01 -30.10 -30.98
C ASP A 135 -6.93 -30.84 -29.62
N SER A 136 -5.96 -31.74 -29.49
CA SER A 136 -5.96 -32.82 -28.50
C SER A 136 -5.35 -32.45 -27.13
N ASP A 137 -5.72 -33.24 -26.12
CA ASP A 137 -5.11 -33.34 -24.78
C ASP A 137 -5.09 -32.07 -23.90
N SER A 138 -6.28 -31.63 -23.44
CA SER A 138 -6.56 -31.46 -21.99
C SER A 138 -8.04 -31.14 -21.67
N ASN A 139 -8.46 -31.47 -20.43
CA ASN A 139 -9.73 -31.06 -19.80
C ASN A 139 -11.05 -31.56 -20.41
N GLN A 140 -11.29 -32.88 -20.40
CA GLN A 140 -12.63 -33.45 -20.65
C GLN A 140 -13.68 -33.04 -19.60
N GLU A 141 -13.28 -32.74 -18.36
CA GLU A 141 -14.21 -32.38 -17.27
C GLU A 141 -14.97 -31.06 -17.47
N ARG A 142 -14.55 -30.19 -18.41
CA ARG A 142 -15.25 -28.94 -18.75
C ARG A 142 -16.31 -29.09 -19.85
N LYS A 143 -16.58 -30.31 -20.33
CA LYS A 143 -17.51 -30.55 -21.45
C LYS A 143 -18.96 -30.76 -20.98
N ASP A 144 -19.17 -31.56 -19.94
CA ASP A 144 -20.51 -31.95 -19.47
C ASP A 144 -21.37 -30.79 -18.95
N ASP A 145 -20.76 -29.72 -18.43
CA ASP A 145 -21.49 -28.52 -17.98
C ASP A 145 -22.07 -27.69 -19.15
N ARG A 146 -21.48 -27.77 -20.35
CA ARG A 146 -21.94 -26.98 -21.51
C ARG A 146 -23.20 -27.55 -22.16
N GLU A 147 -23.41 -28.87 -22.10
CA GLU A 147 -24.58 -29.52 -22.73
C GLU A 147 -25.88 -29.41 -21.91
N ARG A 148 -25.81 -28.87 -20.68
CA ARG A 148 -26.96 -28.80 -19.74
C ARG A 148 -27.63 -27.41 -19.67
N GLY A 149 -27.27 -26.49 -20.56
CA GLY A 149 -27.53 -25.05 -20.43
C GLY A 149 -28.06 -24.32 -21.66
N GLU A 150 -29.11 -24.82 -22.34
CA GLU A 150 -29.83 -24.09 -23.39
C GLU A 150 -30.48 -22.78 -22.85
N GLY A 151 -29.68 -21.71 -22.77
CA GLY A 151 -30.13 -20.40 -22.30
C GLY A 151 -29.10 -19.50 -21.60
N GLN A 152 -27.81 -19.86 -21.55
CA GLN A 152 -26.78 -19.00 -20.93
C GLN A 152 -26.36 -17.81 -21.80
N GLU A 153 -26.98 -16.67 -21.50
CA GLU A 153 -26.49 -15.27 -21.56
C GLU A 153 -25.60 -14.77 -22.73
N PRO A 154 -25.96 -13.63 -23.36
CA PRO A 154 -25.08 -12.89 -24.28
C PRO A 154 -23.75 -12.42 -23.69
N ALA A 155 -23.62 -12.37 -22.35
CA ALA A 155 -22.38 -11.94 -21.68
C ALA A 155 -21.25 -12.98 -21.85
N PHE A 156 -21.55 -14.27 -21.65
CA PHE A 156 -20.58 -15.35 -21.85
C PHE A 156 -20.18 -15.51 -23.32
N SER A 157 -21.12 -15.30 -24.25
CA SER A 157 -20.83 -15.27 -25.70
C SER A 157 -19.79 -14.19 -26.08
N PHE A 158 -19.84 -13.01 -25.46
CA PHE A 158 -18.88 -11.93 -25.75
C PHE A 158 -17.46 -12.30 -25.33
N LEU A 159 -17.24 -12.69 -24.07
CA LEU A 159 -15.91 -13.09 -23.59
C LEU A 159 -15.39 -14.35 -24.31
N ALA A 160 -16.26 -15.32 -24.59
CA ALA A 160 -15.90 -16.52 -25.34
C ALA A 160 -15.36 -16.18 -26.74
N THR A 161 -16.00 -15.23 -27.45
CA THR A 161 -15.53 -14.87 -28.79
C THR A 161 -14.28 -14.00 -28.75
N LEU A 162 -14.13 -13.10 -27.76
CA LEU A 162 -12.86 -12.39 -27.54
C LEU A 162 -11.69 -13.37 -27.28
N ALA A 163 -11.94 -14.48 -26.57
CA ALA A 163 -10.94 -15.50 -26.30
C ALA A 163 -10.65 -16.44 -27.49
N SER A 164 -11.54 -16.51 -28.49
CA SER A 164 -11.36 -17.34 -29.71
C SER A 164 -10.92 -16.56 -30.95
N SER A 165 -11.08 -15.23 -30.98
CA SER A 165 -10.65 -14.38 -32.09
C SER A 165 -9.16 -14.05 -32.03
N SER A 166 -8.50 -13.92 -33.19
CA SER A 166 -7.17 -13.33 -33.24
C SER A 166 -7.20 -11.83 -32.92
N SER A 167 -6.05 -11.28 -32.49
CA SER A 167 -5.95 -9.85 -32.17
C SER A 167 -6.29 -8.95 -33.36
N GLU A 168 -5.95 -9.37 -34.58
CA GLU A 168 -6.20 -8.60 -35.81
C GLU A 168 -7.69 -8.60 -36.18
N GLU A 169 -8.38 -9.73 -36.03
CA GLU A 169 -9.84 -9.82 -36.22
C GLU A 169 -10.59 -8.98 -35.18
N MET A 170 -10.16 -9.05 -33.91
CA MET A 170 -10.76 -8.29 -32.81
C MET A 170 -10.61 -6.78 -33.03
N GLU A 171 -9.42 -6.29 -33.39
CA GLU A 171 -9.21 -4.88 -33.71
C GLU A 171 -10.07 -4.43 -34.90
N SER A 172 -10.17 -5.24 -35.96
CA SER A 172 -10.99 -4.96 -37.14
C SER A 172 -12.49 -4.85 -36.80
N GLN A 173 -13.02 -5.78 -36.01
CA GLN A 173 -14.43 -5.83 -35.60
C GLN A 173 -14.80 -4.68 -34.65
N LEU A 174 -13.90 -4.33 -33.73
CA LEU A 174 -14.08 -3.17 -32.84
C LEU A 174 -14.02 -1.85 -33.64
N GLN A 175 -13.10 -1.74 -34.61
CA GLN A 175 -13.00 -0.56 -35.48
C GLN A 175 -14.27 -0.39 -36.33
N GLU A 176 -14.82 -1.45 -36.92
CA GLU A 176 -16.07 -1.39 -37.68
C GLU A 176 -17.25 -0.91 -36.80
N ARG A 177 -17.36 -1.42 -35.56
CA ARG A 177 -18.38 -0.98 -34.61
C ARG A 177 -18.24 0.51 -34.29
N VAL A 178 -17.03 0.98 -33.99
CA VAL A 178 -16.73 2.40 -33.73
C VAL A 178 -17.09 3.28 -34.94
N GLU A 179 -16.76 2.84 -36.16
CA GLU A 179 -17.09 3.57 -37.38
C GLU A 179 -18.59 3.59 -37.70
N SER A 180 -19.33 2.53 -37.36
CA SER A 180 -20.80 2.53 -37.46
C SER A 180 -21.42 3.51 -36.46
N SER A 181 -21.05 3.43 -35.18
CA SER A 181 -21.52 4.38 -34.15
C SER A 181 -21.19 5.83 -34.54
N ARG A 182 -19.98 6.10 -35.07
CA ARG A 182 -19.56 7.43 -35.52
C ARG A 182 -20.34 7.96 -36.72
N ARG A 183 -20.67 7.11 -37.70
CA ARG A 183 -21.54 7.47 -38.84
C ARG A 183 -22.92 7.88 -38.37
N ALA A 184 -23.52 7.09 -37.47
CA ALA A 184 -24.83 7.37 -36.90
C ALA A 184 -24.87 8.68 -36.11
N VAL A 185 -23.90 8.93 -35.22
CA VAL A 185 -23.80 10.21 -34.47
C VAL A 185 -23.65 11.41 -35.42
N SER A 186 -22.89 11.28 -36.50
CA SER A 186 -22.71 12.37 -37.49
C SER A 186 -24.02 12.76 -38.19
N GLN A 187 -24.92 11.80 -38.40
CA GLN A 187 -26.26 12.06 -38.94
C GLN A 187 -27.17 12.76 -37.93
N ILE A 188 -27.11 12.37 -36.64
CA ILE A 188 -27.85 13.04 -35.55
C ILE A 188 -27.46 14.52 -35.46
N VAL A 189 -26.15 14.84 -35.51
CA VAL A 189 -25.67 16.23 -35.55
C VAL A 189 -26.21 16.97 -36.78
N THR A 190 -26.13 16.35 -37.97
CA THR A 190 -26.64 16.95 -39.21
C THR A 190 -28.15 17.24 -39.18
N VAL A 191 -28.95 16.50 -38.40
CA VAL A 191 -30.37 16.79 -38.17
C VAL A 191 -30.58 17.85 -37.09
N TYR A 192 -29.79 17.84 -36.02
CA TYR A 192 -29.81 18.90 -35.01
C TYR A 192 -29.53 20.27 -35.62
N ASP A 193 -28.51 20.39 -36.48
CA ASP A 193 -28.16 21.65 -37.15
C ASP A 193 -29.32 22.18 -38.02
N LYS A 194 -30.01 21.30 -38.77
CA LYS A 194 -31.19 21.66 -39.58
C LYS A 194 -32.40 22.07 -38.74
N LEU A 195 -32.59 21.45 -37.58
CA LEU A 195 -33.63 21.83 -36.62
C LEU A 195 -33.32 23.21 -36.02
N GLN A 196 -32.07 23.45 -35.64
CA GLN A 196 -31.57 24.73 -35.16
C GLN A 196 -31.80 25.85 -36.20
N GLU A 197 -31.38 25.67 -37.45
CA GLU A 197 -31.62 26.61 -38.55
C GLU A 197 -33.11 26.93 -38.74
N LYS A 198 -33.99 25.90 -38.67
CA LYS A 198 -35.44 26.09 -38.83
C LYS A 198 -36.07 26.84 -37.67
N VAL A 199 -35.65 26.56 -36.42
CA VAL A 199 -36.10 27.32 -35.23
C VAL A 199 -35.64 28.78 -35.31
N GLU A 200 -34.41 29.04 -35.75
CA GLU A 200 -33.91 30.40 -35.96
C GLU A 200 -34.61 31.14 -37.11
N LEU A 201 -35.05 30.43 -38.16
CA LEU A 201 -35.86 30.99 -39.23
C LEU A 201 -37.27 31.37 -38.74
N LEU A 202 -37.95 30.48 -38.04
CA LEU A 202 -39.27 30.72 -37.46
C LEU A 202 -39.23 31.88 -36.44
N SER A 203 -38.22 31.89 -35.57
CA SER A 203 -37.98 33.00 -34.62
C SER A 203 -37.80 34.34 -35.35
N ARG A 204 -37.05 34.38 -36.46
CA ARG A 204 -36.91 35.61 -37.27
C ARG A 204 -38.23 36.04 -37.93
N LYS A 205 -39.05 35.11 -38.45
CA LYS A 205 -40.38 35.44 -38.99
C LYS A 205 -41.31 36.00 -37.91
N LEU A 206 -41.37 35.37 -36.73
CA LEU A 206 -42.20 35.80 -35.60
C LEU A 206 -41.81 37.19 -35.07
N ASN A 207 -40.54 37.57 -35.17
CA ASN A 207 -40.04 38.89 -34.77
C ASN A 207 -40.06 39.94 -35.92
N SER A 208 -40.65 39.64 -37.08
CA SER A 208 -40.58 40.51 -38.27
C SER A 208 -41.47 41.78 -38.17
N GLY A 209 -42.50 41.77 -37.32
CA GLY A 209 -43.44 42.88 -37.15
C GLY A 209 -44.51 43.02 -38.24
N ASP A 210 -44.44 42.21 -39.31
CA ASP A 210 -45.52 42.09 -40.30
C ASP A 210 -46.50 40.99 -39.87
N ASN A 211 -47.75 41.36 -39.63
CA ASN A 211 -48.79 40.44 -39.17
C ASN A 211 -48.98 39.24 -40.12
N VAL A 212 -48.80 39.40 -41.44
CA VAL A 212 -48.97 38.30 -42.40
C VAL A 212 -47.83 37.29 -42.25
N VAL A 213 -46.58 37.77 -42.16
CA VAL A 213 -45.39 36.92 -41.97
C VAL A 213 -45.40 36.23 -40.60
N VAL A 214 -45.93 36.90 -39.58
CA VAL A 214 -46.17 36.33 -38.24
C VAL A 214 -47.26 35.25 -38.28
N GLU A 215 -48.38 35.48 -38.98
CA GLU A 215 -49.46 34.49 -39.10
C GLU A 215 -49.01 33.25 -39.88
N GLU A 216 -48.29 33.41 -40.99
CA GLU A 216 -47.62 32.30 -41.70
C GLU A 216 -46.67 31.53 -40.81
N ALA A 217 -45.86 32.22 -39.98
CA ALA A 217 -44.92 31.58 -39.07
C ALA A 217 -45.61 30.81 -37.93
N VAL A 218 -46.75 31.32 -37.43
CA VAL A 218 -47.58 30.62 -36.44
C VAL A 218 -48.23 29.37 -37.05
N GLN A 219 -48.68 29.43 -38.31
CA GLN A 219 -49.19 28.25 -39.03
C GLN A 219 -48.09 27.22 -39.28
N GLU A 220 -46.91 27.64 -39.73
CA GLU A 220 -45.76 26.75 -39.96
C GLU A 220 -45.27 26.10 -38.66
N LEU A 221 -45.19 26.88 -37.57
CA LEU A 221 -44.83 26.39 -36.23
C LEU A 221 -45.87 25.41 -35.68
N ASN A 222 -47.17 25.71 -35.79
CA ASN A 222 -48.23 24.82 -35.34
C ASN A 222 -48.24 23.49 -36.13
N SER A 223 -48.03 23.54 -37.44
CA SER A 223 -47.88 22.33 -38.26
C SER A 223 -46.65 21.51 -37.86
N PHE A 224 -45.54 22.16 -37.49
CA PHE A 224 -44.33 21.49 -37.03
C PHE A 224 -44.50 20.85 -35.65
N LEU A 225 -45.10 21.56 -34.69
CA LEU A 225 -45.42 21.05 -33.36
C LEU A 225 -46.43 19.90 -33.41
N ALA A 226 -47.43 19.95 -34.30
CA ALA A 226 -48.38 18.85 -34.50
C ALA A 226 -47.68 17.57 -34.99
N GLN A 227 -46.76 17.69 -35.95
CA GLN A 227 -45.96 16.55 -36.44
C GLN A 227 -45.03 16.00 -35.36
N GLU A 228 -44.37 16.85 -34.57
CA GLU A 228 -43.48 16.40 -33.51
C GLU A 228 -44.26 15.76 -32.35
N ASN A 229 -45.46 16.24 -32.02
CA ASN A 229 -46.35 15.58 -31.06
C ASN A 229 -46.77 14.17 -31.53
N MET A 230 -47.01 13.96 -32.83
CA MET A 230 -47.26 12.62 -33.38
C MET A 230 -46.03 11.70 -33.21
N ARG A 231 -44.83 12.16 -33.59
CA ARG A 231 -43.60 11.36 -33.41
C ARG A 231 -43.29 11.06 -31.95
N LEU A 232 -43.57 12.00 -31.04
CA LEU A 232 -43.42 11.79 -29.60
C LEU A 232 -44.41 10.76 -29.07
N GLN A 233 -45.64 10.70 -29.59
CA GLN A 233 -46.59 9.64 -29.27
C GLN A 233 -46.11 8.28 -29.79
N GLU A 234 -45.75 8.18 -31.07
CA GLU A 234 -45.24 6.94 -31.70
C GLU A 234 -44.00 6.39 -30.96
N LEU A 235 -43.08 7.27 -30.57
CA LEU A 235 -41.91 6.91 -29.75
C LEU A 235 -42.31 6.46 -28.34
N THR A 236 -43.31 7.12 -27.73
CA THR A 236 -43.81 6.74 -26.40
C THR A 236 -44.44 5.36 -26.42
N ASP A 237 -45.25 5.06 -27.43
CA ASP A 237 -45.94 3.78 -27.59
C ASP A 237 -44.91 2.64 -27.81
N LEU A 238 -43.90 2.86 -28.66
CA LEU A 238 -42.79 1.93 -28.88
C LEU A 238 -41.95 1.69 -27.60
N LEU A 239 -41.68 2.73 -26.82
CA LEU A 239 -40.94 2.59 -25.55
C LEU A 239 -41.79 1.84 -24.50
N GLN A 240 -43.11 2.04 -24.48
CA GLN A 240 -44.02 1.25 -23.64
C GLN A 240 -44.07 -0.23 -24.07
N GLU A 241 -44.08 -0.52 -25.37
CA GLU A 241 -44.00 -1.90 -25.89
C GLU A 241 -42.67 -2.58 -25.52
N LYS A 242 -41.54 -1.91 -25.73
CA LYS A 242 -40.22 -2.41 -25.29
C LYS A 242 -40.18 -2.63 -23.78
N HIS A 243 -40.69 -1.69 -22.98
CA HIS A 243 -40.75 -1.83 -21.52
C HIS A 243 -41.61 -3.04 -21.11
N ARG A 244 -42.79 -3.21 -21.72
CA ARG A 244 -43.70 -4.35 -21.48
C ARG A 244 -43.02 -5.68 -21.82
N THR A 245 -42.25 -5.74 -22.91
CA THR A 245 -41.53 -6.94 -23.34
C THR A 245 -40.39 -7.27 -22.39
N MET A 246 -39.51 -6.30 -22.07
CA MET A 246 -38.42 -6.51 -21.09
C MET A 246 -38.95 -6.87 -19.69
N SER A 247 -40.09 -6.31 -19.27
CA SER A 247 -40.74 -6.67 -17.99
C SER A 247 -41.19 -8.14 -17.96
N GLN A 248 -41.69 -8.67 -19.08
CA GLN A 248 -42.06 -10.09 -19.20
C GLN A 248 -40.82 -11.00 -19.22
N GLU A 249 -39.74 -10.58 -19.87
CA GLU A 249 -38.48 -11.33 -19.87
C GLU A 249 -37.81 -11.33 -18.49
N PHE A 250 -37.78 -10.18 -17.82
CA PHE A 250 -37.31 -10.07 -16.43
C PHE A 250 -38.11 -10.97 -15.49
N SER A 251 -39.45 -10.96 -15.57
CA SER A 251 -40.30 -11.84 -14.75
C SER A 251 -40.06 -13.34 -15.01
N LYS A 252 -39.83 -13.74 -16.28
CA LYS A 252 -39.44 -15.12 -16.62
C LYS A 252 -38.07 -15.50 -16.06
N LEU A 253 -37.09 -14.59 -16.09
CA LEU A 253 -35.75 -14.82 -15.55
C LEU A 253 -35.76 -14.85 -14.02
N GLN A 254 -36.48 -13.95 -13.37
CA GLN A 254 -36.67 -13.93 -11.92
C GLN A 254 -37.29 -15.26 -11.44
N SER A 255 -38.36 -15.73 -12.09
CA SER A 255 -38.97 -17.02 -11.76
C SER A 255 -37.99 -18.20 -11.93
N LYS A 256 -37.12 -18.18 -12.95
CA LYS A 256 -36.04 -19.17 -13.08
C LYS A 256 -35.05 -19.10 -11.90
N VAL A 257 -34.64 -17.91 -11.48
CA VAL A 257 -33.74 -17.71 -10.31
C VAL A 257 -34.40 -18.24 -9.04
N GLU A 258 -35.65 -17.88 -8.75
CA GLU A 258 -36.42 -18.37 -7.59
C GLU A 258 -36.53 -19.91 -7.58
N THR A 259 -36.71 -20.55 -8.75
CA THR A 259 -36.69 -22.03 -8.86
C THR A 259 -35.28 -22.65 -8.72
N ALA A 260 -34.21 -21.89 -8.92
CA ALA A 260 -32.84 -22.34 -8.68
C ALA A 260 -32.47 -22.19 -7.19
N GLU A 261 -32.79 -21.05 -6.58
CA GLU A 261 -32.56 -20.76 -5.15
C GLU A 261 -33.30 -21.76 -4.25
N SER A 262 -34.56 -22.05 -4.55
CA SER A 262 -35.33 -23.08 -3.82
C SER A 262 -34.75 -24.49 -3.99
N ARG A 263 -34.14 -24.82 -5.14
CA ARG A 263 -33.41 -26.09 -5.32
C ARG A 263 -32.10 -26.12 -4.53
N VAL A 264 -31.37 -25.00 -4.44
CA VAL A 264 -30.17 -24.88 -3.59
C VAL A 264 -30.54 -25.09 -2.13
N SER A 265 -31.58 -24.40 -1.62
CA SER A 265 -32.02 -24.53 -0.23
C SER A 265 -32.46 -25.96 0.14
N VAL A 266 -33.09 -26.69 -0.78
CA VAL A 266 -33.42 -28.12 -0.58
C VAL A 266 -32.16 -29.00 -0.53
N LEU A 267 -31.14 -28.70 -1.33
CA LEU A 267 -29.86 -29.41 -1.30
C LEU A 267 -29.05 -29.10 -0.03
N GLU A 268 -29.07 -27.85 0.45
CA GLU A 268 -28.46 -27.44 1.72
C GLU A 268 -29.10 -28.19 2.90
N SER A 269 -30.43 -28.22 2.98
CA SER A 269 -31.14 -28.98 4.02
C SER A 269 -30.82 -30.48 3.96
N MET A 270 -30.69 -31.06 2.76
CA MET A 270 -30.31 -32.46 2.58
C MET A 270 -28.85 -32.72 3.00
N ILE A 271 -27.94 -31.76 2.78
CA ILE A 271 -26.55 -31.83 3.25
C ILE A 271 -26.50 -31.80 4.78
N ASP A 272 -27.29 -30.95 5.44
CA ASP A 272 -27.35 -30.88 6.91
C ASP A 272 -27.92 -32.16 7.54
N ASP A 273 -29.00 -32.72 6.98
CA ASP A 273 -29.56 -34.01 7.41
C ASP A 273 -28.53 -35.14 7.28
N LEU A 274 -27.80 -35.20 6.17
CA LEU A 274 -26.75 -36.20 5.93
C LEU A 274 -25.55 -36.01 6.87
N GLN A 275 -25.14 -34.77 7.16
CA GLN A 275 -24.11 -34.48 8.16
C GLN A 275 -24.55 -34.97 9.56
N TRP A 276 -25.79 -34.69 9.96
CA TRP A 276 -26.34 -35.14 11.24
C TRP A 276 -26.37 -36.67 11.34
N ASP A 277 -26.78 -37.37 10.28
CA ASP A 277 -26.82 -38.83 10.27
C ASP A 277 -25.41 -39.46 10.26
N ILE A 278 -24.44 -38.87 9.54
CA ILE A 278 -23.01 -39.25 9.63
C ILE A 278 -22.52 -39.14 11.08
N ASP A 279 -22.83 -38.04 11.76
CA ASP A 279 -22.36 -37.81 13.12
C ASP A 279 -23.07 -38.69 14.16
N LYS A 280 -24.34 -39.03 13.93
CA LYS A 280 -25.12 -40.03 14.67
C LYS A 280 -24.56 -41.44 14.46
N ILE A 281 -24.11 -41.79 13.25
CA ILE A 281 -23.40 -43.04 12.94
C ILE A 281 -22.05 -43.06 13.65
N ARG A 282 -21.22 -42.02 13.56
CA ARG A 282 -19.94 -41.90 14.31
C ARG A 282 -20.15 -42.06 15.82
N LYS A 283 -21.18 -41.42 16.40
CA LYS A 283 -21.54 -41.55 17.82
C LYS A 283 -22.07 -42.96 18.18
N ARG A 284 -22.59 -43.74 17.22
CA ARG A 284 -22.91 -45.17 17.39
C ARG A 284 -21.66 -46.04 17.30
N GLU A 285 -20.81 -45.79 16.31
CA GLU A 285 -19.54 -46.47 16.08
C GLU A 285 -18.61 -46.34 17.29
N GLN A 286 -18.39 -45.13 17.80
CA GLN A 286 -17.61 -44.90 19.02
C GLN A 286 -18.16 -45.64 20.26
N ARG A 287 -19.48 -45.87 20.35
CA ARG A 287 -20.08 -46.69 21.42
C ARG A 287 -19.83 -48.17 21.17
N LEU A 288 -19.96 -48.64 19.94
CA LEU A 288 -19.66 -50.02 19.56
C LEU A 288 -18.18 -50.35 19.73
N ASN A 289 -17.26 -49.46 19.34
CA ASN A 289 -15.81 -49.63 19.51
C ASN A 289 -15.42 -49.63 20.99
N ARG A 290 -16.05 -48.78 21.82
CA ARG A 290 -15.84 -48.80 23.28
C ARG A 290 -16.37 -50.09 23.92
N HIS A 291 -17.59 -50.52 23.56
CA HIS A 291 -18.10 -51.82 24.02
C HIS A 291 -17.31 -53.00 23.45
N LEU A 292 -16.73 -52.90 22.27
CA LEU A 292 -15.85 -53.92 21.70
C LEU A 292 -14.53 -53.97 22.48
N ALA A 293 -13.95 -52.85 22.89
CA ALA A 293 -12.81 -52.81 23.80
C ALA A 293 -13.16 -53.43 25.18
N GLU A 294 -14.27 -53.01 25.80
CA GLU A 294 -14.79 -53.59 27.05
C GLU A 294 -15.08 -55.10 26.92
N VAL A 295 -15.58 -55.55 25.77
CA VAL A 295 -15.88 -56.96 25.51
C VAL A 295 -14.63 -57.75 25.17
N LEU A 296 -13.62 -57.17 24.51
CA LEU A 296 -12.32 -57.82 24.32
C LEU A 296 -11.57 -57.96 25.65
N GLU A 297 -11.62 -56.95 26.51
CA GLU A 297 -11.11 -56.98 27.90
C GLU A 297 -11.87 -58.03 28.76
N ARG A 298 -13.20 -58.11 28.59
CA ARG A 298 -14.04 -59.11 29.28
C ARG A 298 -13.95 -60.52 28.68
N VAL A 299 -13.67 -60.69 27.39
CA VAL A 299 -13.49 -62.01 26.74
C VAL A 299 -12.08 -62.54 26.95
N ASN A 300 -11.10 -61.66 27.10
CA ASN A 300 -9.86 -61.97 27.82
C ASN A 300 -10.13 -62.35 29.30
N SER A 301 -11.39 -62.38 29.80
CA SER A 301 -11.73 -62.76 31.18
C SER A 301 -12.98 -63.63 31.58
N LYS A 302 -14.24 -63.74 30.97
CA LYS A 302 -15.46 -64.69 31.24
C LYS A 302 -16.83 -64.45 30.35
N GLY A 303 -18.00 -65.25 30.32
CA GLY A 303 -19.45 -64.91 29.74
C GLY A 303 -20.78 -65.90 29.49
N TYR A 304 -22.18 -65.50 29.39
CA TYR A 304 -23.58 -66.20 28.90
C TYR A 304 -25.13 -65.52 28.65
N LYS A 305 -26.44 -66.16 28.55
CA LYS A 305 -27.89 -65.75 27.90
C LYS A 305 -29.46 -66.21 28.39
N VAL A 306 -30.74 -65.83 27.82
CA VAL A 306 -32.31 -66.15 28.18
C VAL A 306 -33.68 -65.97 27.19
N TYR A 307 -35.06 -66.28 27.51
CA TYR A 307 -36.50 -66.23 26.72
C TYR A 307 -37.97 -66.20 27.53
N GLY A 308 -39.40 -66.23 27.25
CA GLY A 308 -40.67 -66.20 26.26
C GLY A 308 -42.19 -66.64 26.85
N ALA A 309 -43.59 -66.71 26.47
CA ALA A 309 -44.88 -66.27 25.62
C ALA A 309 -46.38 -66.91 26.07
N GLY A 310 -47.78 -66.85 25.75
CA GLY A 310 -49.05 -66.23 24.97
C GLY A 310 -50.61 -66.89 25.08
N SER A 311 -51.90 -66.35 24.70
CA SER A 311 -53.39 -66.98 24.76
C SER A 311 -54.83 -66.32 24.15
N SER A 312 -56.17 -66.90 24.17
CA SER A 312 -57.64 -66.42 23.70
C SER A 312 -59.05 -67.24 24.10
N LEU A 313 -60.47 -67.24 23.81
CA LEU A 313 -61.80 -66.73 23.05
C LEU A 313 -63.28 -67.24 23.68
N TYR A 314 -64.68 -67.23 23.32
CA TYR A 314 -65.92 -66.62 22.52
C TYR A 314 -67.49 -67.23 22.68
N GLY A 315 -68.73 -66.70 22.19
CA GLY A 315 -70.24 -67.24 22.09
C GLY A 315 -71.53 -66.26 21.69
N GLY A 316 -72.93 -66.39 21.39
CA GLY A 316 -74.21 -67.31 21.14
C GLY A 316 -75.75 -66.68 20.88
N THR A 317 -76.94 -67.30 20.40
CA THR A 317 -78.43 -66.68 20.15
C THR A 317 -79.85 -67.55 19.88
N ILE A 318 -81.11 -67.03 19.43
CA ILE A 318 -82.61 -67.64 19.43
C ILE A 318 -83.85 -67.23 18.37
N THR A 319 -85.21 -67.71 18.37
CA THR A 319 -86.41 -67.64 17.29
C THR A 319 -88.06 -67.65 17.58
N ILE A 320 -89.14 -67.70 16.61
CA ILE A 320 -90.73 -67.49 16.77
C ILE A 320 -92.04 -68.19 15.94
N ASN A 321 -93.25 -67.59 15.44
CA ASN A 321 -94.78 -68.10 15.33
C ASN A 321 -95.90 -67.89 14.07
N ALA A 322 -97.32 -68.11 14.08
CA ALA A 322 -98.36 -68.33 12.90
C ALA A 322 -99.73 -67.47 12.56
N ARG A 323 -100.87 -67.97 11.93
CA ARG A 323 -101.92 -67.18 11.12
C ARG A 323 -102.32 -65.74 11.50
N LYS A 324 -102.74 -65.43 12.75
CA LYS A 324 -103.01 -64.02 13.11
C LYS A 324 -101.76 -63.14 13.10
N PHE A 325 -100.59 -63.76 13.28
CA PHE A 325 -99.28 -63.16 13.09
C PHE A 325 -98.88 -63.10 11.61
N GLU A 326 -99.46 -63.90 10.70
CA GLU A 326 -99.33 -63.71 9.24
C GLU A 326 -100.12 -62.47 8.77
N GLU A 327 -101.41 -62.37 9.15
CA GLU A 327 -102.26 -61.21 8.83
C GLU A 327 -101.69 -59.91 9.45
N MET A 328 -101.24 -59.96 10.71
CA MET A 328 -100.61 -58.83 11.39
C MET A 328 -99.19 -58.51 10.88
N ASN A 329 -98.44 -59.49 10.37
CA ASN A 329 -97.19 -59.21 9.65
C ASN A 329 -97.46 -58.51 8.32
N ALA A 330 -98.50 -58.90 7.57
CA ALA A 330 -98.82 -58.24 6.29
C ALA A 330 -99.13 -56.76 6.49
N GLU A 331 -100.01 -56.43 7.44
CA GLU A 331 -100.29 -55.04 7.82
C GLU A 331 -99.04 -54.33 8.37
N LEU A 332 -98.16 -55.03 9.11
CA LEU A 332 -96.92 -54.46 9.64
C LEU A 332 -95.88 -54.17 8.54
N GLU A 333 -95.71 -55.04 7.54
CA GLU A 333 -94.80 -54.80 6.42
C GLU A 333 -95.32 -53.68 5.51
N GLU A 334 -96.63 -53.60 5.23
CA GLU A 334 -97.20 -52.46 4.48
C GLU A 334 -96.97 -51.13 5.22
N ASN A 335 -97.18 -51.10 6.53
CA ASN A 335 -96.91 -49.90 7.34
C ASN A 335 -95.41 -49.57 7.45
N LYS A 336 -94.52 -50.58 7.48
CA LYS A 336 -93.07 -50.37 7.40
C LYS A 336 -92.66 -49.80 6.05
N GLU A 337 -93.15 -50.33 4.95
CA GLU A 337 -92.85 -49.84 3.60
C GLU A 337 -93.33 -48.39 3.42
N LEU A 338 -94.55 -48.08 3.89
CA LEU A 338 -95.06 -46.70 3.88
C LEU A 338 -94.24 -45.74 4.76
N ALA A 339 -93.74 -46.21 5.91
CA ALA A 339 -92.85 -45.44 6.77
C ALA A 339 -91.46 -45.26 6.15
N GLN A 340 -90.90 -46.30 5.52
CA GLN A 340 -89.61 -46.27 4.84
C GLN A 340 -89.65 -45.29 3.65
N ASN A 341 -90.69 -45.35 2.83
CA ASN A 341 -90.87 -44.42 1.70
C ASN A 341 -90.95 -42.96 2.17
N ARG A 342 -91.73 -42.66 3.22
CA ARG A 342 -91.77 -41.33 3.85
C ARG A 342 -90.44 -40.90 4.46
N HIS A 343 -89.67 -41.84 5.01
CA HIS A 343 -88.33 -41.56 5.54
C HIS A 343 -87.38 -41.15 4.41
N CYS A 344 -87.37 -41.86 3.28
CA CYS A 344 -86.58 -41.52 2.10
C CYS A 344 -87.00 -40.17 1.48
N GLU A 345 -88.31 -39.87 1.44
CA GLU A 345 -88.82 -38.55 0.99
C GLU A 345 -88.31 -37.42 1.90
N LEU A 346 -88.35 -37.61 3.23
CA LEU A 346 -87.87 -36.63 4.22
C LEU A 346 -86.35 -36.47 4.22
N GLU A 347 -85.59 -37.56 4.02
CA GLU A 347 -84.13 -37.50 3.86
C GLU A 347 -83.75 -36.72 2.60
N LYS A 348 -84.44 -36.97 1.48
CA LYS A 348 -84.22 -36.23 0.25
C LYS A 348 -84.56 -34.75 0.39
N LEU A 349 -85.73 -34.42 0.96
CA LEU A 349 -86.11 -33.02 1.24
C LEU A 349 -85.13 -32.31 2.18
N ARG A 350 -84.54 -33.02 3.16
CA ARG A 350 -83.46 -32.49 3.99
C ARG A 350 -82.20 -32.25 3.15
N GLN A 351 -81.79 -33.21 2.33
CA GLN A 351 -80.60 -33.09 1.48
C GLN A 351 -80.72 -31.93 0.48
N ASP A 352 -81.86 -31.81 -0.20
CA ASP A 352 -82.18 -30.69 -1.11
C ASP A 352 -82.10 -29.34 -0.36
N PHE A 353 -82.57 -29.26 0.90
CA PHE A 353 -82.47 -28.07 1.74
C PHE A 353 -81.02 -27.76 2.18
N GLU A 354 -80.22 -28.79 2.47
CA GLU A 354 -78.81 -28.66 2.86
C GLU A 354 -77.94 -28.19 1.68
N GLU A 355 -78.24 -28.65 0.46
CA GLU A 355 -77.65 -28.13 -0.79
C GLU A 355 -78.05 -26.66 -1.06
N VAL A 356 -79.34 -26.32 -0.96
CA VAL A 356 -79.79 -24.91 -1.14
C VAL A 356 -79.17 -23.97 -0.10
N THR A 357 -79.05 -24.42 1.16
CA THR A 357 -78.45 -23.62 2.24
C THR A 357 -76.95 -23.39 2.01
N THR A 358 -76.21 -24.42 1.60
CA THR A 358 -74.78 -24.31 1.30
C THR A 358 -74.50 -23.47 0.04
N GLN A 359 -75.34 -23.57 -1.00
CA GLN A 359 -75.29 -22.66 -2.15
C GLN A 359 -75.54 -21.21 -1.74
N ASN A 360 -76.49 -20.95 -0.84
CA ASN A 360 -76.82 -19.60 -0.37
C ASN A 360 -75.66 -18.97 0.42
N GLU A 361 -75.03 -19.70 1.35
CA GLU A 361 -73.82 -19.24 2.04
C GLU A 361 -72.66 -18.97 1.07
N LYS A 362 -72.47 -19.84 0.07
CA LYS A 362 -71.42 -19.66 -0.93
C LYS A 362 -71.61 -18.37 -1.74
N LEU A 363 -72.83 -18.11 -2.21
CA LEU A 363 -73.19 -16.87 -2.91
C LEU A 363 -73.01 -15.62 -2.02
N LYS A 364 -73.26 -15.69 -0.70
CA LYS A 364 -72.95 -14.58 0.23
C LYS A 364 -71.45 -14.32 0.36
N VAL A 365 -70.60 -15.34 0.27
CA VAL A 365 -69.13 -15.16 0.27
C VAL A 365 -68.68 -14.54 -1.04
N GLU A 366 -69.13 -15.09 -2.18
CA GLU A 366 -68.81 -14.60 -3.53
C GLU A 366 -69.28 -13.13 -3.72
N LEU A 367 -70.44 -12.75 -3.19
CA LEU A 367 -70.93 -11.35 -3.23
C LEU A 367 -70.07 -10.38 -2.38
N ARG A 368 -69.47 -10.85 -1.28
CA ARG A 368 -68.63 -10.02 -0.41
C ARG A 368 -67.24 -9.79 -1.02
N SER A 369 -66.61 -10.82 -1.59
CA SER A 369 -65.32 -10.66 -2.27
C SER A 369 -65.45 -9.85 -3.57
N ALA A 370 -66.57 -9.98 -4.31
CA ALA A 370 -66.81 -9.20 -5.52
C ALA A 370 -66.75 -7.67 -5.30
N VAL A 371 -67.20 -7.17 -4.14
CA VAL A 371 -67.11 -5.73 -3.82
C VAL A 371 -65.65 -5.29 -3.64
N GLU A 372 -64.80 -6.08 -2.97
CA GLU A 372 -63.38 -5.75 -2.83
C GLU A 372 -62.62 -5.82 -4.16
N GLU A 373 -62.87 -6.84 -4.99
CA GLU A 373 -62.24 -6.95 -6.29
C GLU A 373 -62.67 -5.81 -7.23
N VAL A 374 -63.96 -5.46 -7.28
CA VAL A 374 -64.43 -4.30 -8.05
C VAL A 374 -63.79 -3.00 -7.56
N VAL A 375 -63.63 -2.81 -6.25
CA VAL A 375 -62.90 -1.64 -5.70
C VAL A 375 -61.43 -1.64 -6.13
N LYS A 376 -60.72 -2.78 -6.07
CA LYS A 376 -59.33 -2.92 -6.56
C LYS A 376 -59.23 -2.64 -8.07
N GLU A 377 -60.27 -2.99 -8.83
CA GLU A 377 -60.34 -2.75 -10.25
C GLU A 377 -60.64 -1.28 -10.64
N THR A 378 -61.14 -0.44 -9.73
CA THR A 378 -61.42 0.97 -10.04
C THR A 378 -60.18 1.73 -10.52
N PRO A 379 -60.31 2.66 -11.49
CA PRO A 379 -59.18 3.44 -11.96
C PRO A 379 -58.60 4.32 -10.84
N GLU A 380 -59.42 4.80 -9.90
CA GLU A 380 -58.99 5.57 -8.72
C GLU A 380 -58.07 4.75 -7.81
N TYR A 381 -58.47 3.50 -7.46
CA TYR A 381 -57.64 2.63 -6.64
C TYR A 381 -56.35 2.23 -7.35
N ARG A 382 -56.42 1.81 -8.62
CA ARG A 382 -55.21 1.48 -9.40
C ARG A 382 -54.27 2.68 -9.55
N CYS A 383 -54.81 3.88 -9.71
CA CYS A 383 -54.01 5.11 -9.78
C CYS A 383 -53.32 5.42 -8.44
N MET A 384 -54.04 5.32 -7.31
CA MET A 384 -53.43 5.47 -5.98
C MET A 384 -52.39 4.39 -5.68
N GLN A 385 -52.65 3.13 -6.05
CA GLN A 385 -51.70 2.02 -5.88
C GLN A 385 -50.42 2.24 -6.70
N SER A 386 -50.55 2.73 -7.94
CA SER A 386 -49.42 3.10 -8.80
C SER A 386 -48.63 4.27 -8.21
N GLN A 387 -49.29 5.36 -7.82
CA GLN A 387 -48.65 6.52 -7.19
C GLN A 387 -47.94 6.15 -5.88
N PHE A 388 -48.57 5.32 -5.03
CA PHE A 388 -47.96 4.81 -3.81
C PHE A 388 -46.72 3.95 -4.10
N SER A 389 -46.79 3.04 -5.08
CA SER A 389 -45.66 2.18 -5.45
C SER A 389 -44.49 2.99 -5.99
N VAL A 390 -44.75 4.01 -6.83
CA VAL A 390 -43.73 4.94 -7.31
C VAL A 390 -43.09 5.71 -6.14
N LEU A 391 -43.89 6.37 -5.29
CA LEU A 391 -43.38 7.14 -4.16
C LEU A 391 -42.64 6.28 -3.12
N TYR A 392 -43.07 5.03 -2.91
CA TYR A 392 -42.41 4.08 -2.03
C TYR A 392 -41.05 3.63 -2.59
N ASN A 393 -40.98 3.32 -3.89
CA ASN A 393 -39.74 2.95 -4.56
C ASN A 393 -38.77 4.13 -4.66
N GLU A 394 -39.24 5.33 -4.99
CA GLU A 394 -38.44 6.58 -4.94
C GLU A 394 -37.91 6.84 -3.51
N SER A 395 -38.74 6.64 -2.47
CA SER A 395 -38.31 6.80 -1.08
C SER A 395 -37.28 5.74 -0.65
N LEU A 396 -37.35 4.52 -1.18
CA LEU A 396 -36.34 3.49 -0.95
C LEU A 396 -35.02 3.81 -1.65
N GLN A 397 -35.06 4.25 -2.91
CA GLN A 397 -33.88 4.65 -3.69
C GLN A 397 -33.19 5.88 -3.07
N LEU A 398 -33.95 6.92 -2.72
CA LEU A 398 -33.42 8.10 -2.02
C LEU A 398 -32.78 7.72 -0.68
N LYS A 399 -33.39 6.79 0.08
CA LYS A 399 -32.77 6.31 1.32
C LYS A 399 -31.48 5.54 1.06
N ALA A 400 -31.45 4.64 0.06
CA ALA A 400 -30.26 3.89 -0.31
C ALA A 400 -29.12 4.84 -0.69
N HIS A 401 -29.35 5.81 -1.58
CA HIS A 401 -28.35 6.81 -1.96
C HIS A 401 -27.88 7.70 -0.80
N LEU A 402 -28.75 7.97 0.18
CA LEU A 402 -28.40 8.76 1.36
C LEU A 402 -27.52 7.95 2.33
N ASP A 403 -27.81 6.67 2.53
CA ASP A 403 -26.99 5.76 3.35
C ASP A 403 -25.67 5.38 2.64
N GLU A 404 -25.67 5.26 1.30
CA GLU A 404 -24.46 5.19 0.45
C GLU A 404 -23.58 6.45 0.63
N ALA A 405 -24.17 7.65 0.51
CA ALA A 405 -23.46 8.92 0.66
C ALA A 405 -22.88 9.10 2.08
N ARG A 406 -23.62 8.69 3.12
CA ARG A 406 -23.13 8.67 4.52
C ARG A 406 -21.98 7.69 4.71
N THR A 407 -22.03 6.54 4.04
CA THR A 407 -20.95 5.53 4.05
C THR A 407 -19.71 6.06 3.32
N LEU A 408 -19.89 6.71 2.16
CA LEU A 408 -18.81 7.33 1.39
C LEU A 408 -18.17 8.51 2.15
N LEU A 409 -18.96 9.30 2.88
CA LEU A 409 -18.48 10.34 3.77
C LEU A 409 -17.67 9.76 4.94
N HIS A 410 -18.17 8.71 5.61
CA HIS A 410 -17.41 8.03 6.67
C HIS A 410 -16.12 7.40 6.17
N GLY A 411 -16.13 6.80 4.98
CA GLY A 411 -14.93 6.29 4.30
C GLY A 411 -13.93 7.40 4.02
N THR A 412 -14.37 8.51 3.41
CA THR A 412 -13.52 9.66 3.06
C THR A 412 -12.93 10.34 4.29
N ARG A 413 -13.76 10.58 5.32
CA ARG A 413 -13.32 11.13 6.62
C ARG A 413 -12.39 10.16 7.34
N GLY A 414 -12.62 8.85 7.24
CA GLY A 414 -11.73 7.82 7.79
C GLY A 414 -10.37 7.75 7.08
N THR A 415 -10.31 7.95 5.76
CA THR A 415 -9.02 8.04 5.05
C THR A 415 -8.32 9.37 5.32
N HIS A 416 -9.05 10.49 5.41
CA HIS A 416 -8.49 11.78 5.77
C HIS A 416 -7.92 11.78 7.20
N GLN A 417 -8.66 11.26 8.18
CA GLN A 417 -8.19 11.09 9.56
C GLN A 417 -6.89 10.28 9.64
N ARG A 418 -6.81 9.13 8.95
CA ARG A 418 -5.57 8.32 8.89
C ARG A 418 -4.42 9.04 8.20
N GLN A 419 -4.71 9.90 7.22
CA GLN A 419 -3.69 10.70 6.52
C GLN A 419 -3.16 11.81 7.44
N VAL A 420 -4.03 12.45 8.23
CA VAL A 420 -3.64 13.41 9.28
C VAL A 420 -2.79 12.71 10.36
N GLU A 421 -3.24 11.57 10.89
CA GLU A 421 -2.50 10.78 11.88
C GLU A 421 -1.11 10.33 11.38
N LEU A 422 -0.98 10.05 10.06
CA LEU A 422 0.31 9.75 9.43
C LEU A 422 1.20 11.00 9.35
N ILE A 423 0.65 12.14 8.93
CA ILE A 423 1.38 13.42 8.85
C ILE A 423 1.85 13.85 10.24
N GLU A 424 0.99 13.81 11.26
CA GLU A 424 1.35 14.12 12.66
C GLU A 424 2.46 13.18 13.17
N ARG A 425 2.39 11.89 12.83
CA ARG A 425 3.40 10.90 13.21
C ARG A 425 4.75 11.18 12.55
N ASP A 426 4.75 11.55 11.28
CA ASP A 426 5.96 11.85 10.52
C ASP A 426 6.54 13.22 10.90
N GLU A 427 5.71 14.21 11.23
CA GLU A 427 6.12 15.49 11.83
C GLU A 427 6.80 15.28 13.20
N VAL A 428 6.20 14.47 14.08
CA VAL A 428 6.80 14.08 15.37
C VAL A 428 8.09 13.27 15.18
N SER A 429 8.19 12.47 14.12
CA SER A 429 9.41 11.74 13.74
C SER A 429 10.51 12.69 13.28
N LEU A 430 10.17 13.65 12.42
CA LEU A 430 11.08 14.66 11.88
C LEU A 430 11.57 15.62 12.98
N HIS A 431 10.68 16.08 13.86
CA HIS A 431 11.05 16.90 15.03
C HIS A 431 12.00 16.16 15.98
N LYS A 432 11.87 14.84 16.14
CA LYS A 432 12.84 14.05 16.93
C LYS A 432 14.21 14.01 16.26
N LYS A 433 14.26 13.75 14.94
CA LYS A 433 15.52 13.76 14.15
C LYS A 433 16.22 15.12 14.20
N LEU A 434 15.49 16.19 13.86
CA LEU A 434 15.99 17.56 13.90
C LEU A 434 16.49 17.94 15.30
N ARG A 435 15.79 17.51 16.36
CA ARG A 435 16.26 17.75 17.74
C ARG A 435 17.54 16.99 18.07
N THR A 436 17.71 15.75 17.59
CA THR A 436 18.98 15.02 17.77
C THR A 436 20.12 15.60 16.93
N GLU A 437 19.85 16.09 15.73
CA GLU A 437 20.82 16.78 14.87
C GLU A 437 21.26 18.12 15.49
N VAL A 438 20.32 18.91 16.03
CA VAL A 438 20.63 20.14 16.76
C VAL A 438 21.52 19.85 17.98
N ILE A 439 21.23 18.82 18.77
CA ILE A 439 22.09 18.43 19.91
C ILE A 439 23.49 18.03 19.43
N GLN A 440 23.61 17.27 18.35
CA GLN A 440 24.92 16.89 17.77
C GLN A 440 25.68 18.11 17.22
N LEU A 441 24.98 19.10 16.66
CA LEU A 441 25.57 20.37 16.22
C LEU A 441 25.98 21.25 17.40
N GLU A 442 25.25 21.23 18.52
CA GLU A 442 25.62 21.91 19.76
C GLU A 442 26.86 21.26 20.43
N ASP A 443 26.91 19.93 20.48
CA ASP A 443 28.06 19.16 21.01
C ASP A 443 29.32 19.38 20.15
N THR A 444 29.21 19.32 18.82
CA THR A 444 30.35 19.57 17.92
C THR A 444 30.79 21.04 17.95
N LEU A 445 29.86 22.00 18.05
CA LEU A 445 30.18 23.41 18.28
C LEU A 445 30.91 23.62 19.61
N ALA A 446 30.50 22.92 20.68
CA ALA A 446 31.18 22.96 21.98
C ALA A 446 32.60 22.36 21.92
N GLN A 447 32.78 21.25 21.19
CA GLN A 447 34.09 20.64 20.98
C GLN A 447 35.02 21.55 20.16
N VAL A 448 34.55 22.15 19.05
CA VAL A 448 35.34 23.10 18.25
C VAL A 448 35.71 24.36 19.06
N ARG A 449 34.80 24.86 19.91
CA ARG A 449 35.11 25.96 20.84
C ARG A 449 36.20 25.60 21.85
N LYS A 450 36.17 24.37 22.38
CA LYS A 450 37.20 23.85 23.29
C LYS A 450 38.54 23.69 22.59
N GLU A 451 38.56 23.15 21.36
CA GLU A 451 39.78 23.03 20.55
C GLU A 451 40.37 24.41 20.21
N TYR A 452 39.53 25.38 19.84
CA TYR A 452 39.95 26.76 19.64
C TYR A 452 40.58 27.39 20.90
N GLU A 453 39.97 27.22 22.08
CA GLU A 453 40.53 27.79 23.32
C GLU A 453 41.82 27.07 23.75
N MET A 454 41.95 25.75 23.52
CA MET A 454 43.24 25.04 23.73
C MET A 454 44.32 25.59 22.78
N LEU A 455 44.04 25.68 21.48
CA LEU A 455 44.99 26.20 20.48
C LEU A 455 45.35 27.67 20.74
N ARG A 456 44.42 28.46 21.26
CA ARG A 456 44.66 29.83 21.72
C ARG A 456 45.57 29.86 22.96
N ILE A 457 45.35 29.00 23.94
CA ILE A 457 46.22 28.88 25.12
C ILE A 457 47.63 28.43 24.70
N GLU A 458 47.77 27.48 23.77
CA GLU A 458 49.04 27.07 23.19
C GLU A 458 49.75 28.22 22.46
N PHE A 459 48.99 29.04 21.71
CA PHE A 459 49.53 30.25 21.06
C PHE A 459 49.96 31.33 22.08
N GLU A 460 49.15 31.61 23.10
CA GLU A 460 49.48 32.58 24.16
C GLU A 460 50.70 32.12 24.98
N GLN A 461 50.83 30.82 25.27
CA GLN A 461 52.04 30.24 25.88
C GLN A 461 53.28 30.36 24.97
N THR A 462 53.13 30.06 23.67
CA THR A 462 54.21 30.18 22.68
C THR A 462 54.66 31.63 22.52
N LEU A 463 53.72 32.58 22.53
CA LEU A 463 54.00 34.02 22.50
C LEU A 463 54.78 34.44 23.76
N ALA A 464 54.29 34.07 24.95
CA ALA A 464 54.95 34.41 26.22
C ALA A 464 56.37 33.81 26.33
N ALA A 465 56.58 32.59 25.84
CA ALA A 465 57.91 31.98 25.78
C ALA A 465 58.85 32.73 24.82
N ASN A 466 58.34 33.18 23.67
CA ASN A 466 59.11 33.98 22.71
C ASN A 466 59.42 35.40 23.26
N GLU A 467 58.48 36.01 23.98
CA GLU A 467 58.72 37.27 24.69
C GLU A 467 59.81 37.13 25.77
N GLN A 468 59.79 36.05 26.56
CA GLN A 468 60.85 35.75 27.55
C GLN A 468 62.21 35.47 26.90
N ALA A 469 62.24 34.89 25.69
CA ALA A 469 63.48 34.73 24.92
C ALA A 469 64.07 36.09 24.46
N GLY A 470 63.27 37.16 24.36
CA GLY A 470 63.71 38.50 23.96
C GLY A 470 64.79 39.10 24.87
N PRO A 471 64.54 39.27 26.18
CA PRO A 471 65.52 39.70 27.17
C PRO A 471 66.75 38.80 27.24
N ILE A 472 66.57 37.47 27.30
CA ILE A 472 67.69 36.51 27.36
C ILE A 472 68.63 36.68 26.15
N ASN A 473 68.06 36.81 24.94
CA ASN A 473 68.85 37.07 23.74
C ASN A 473 69.50 38.48 23.74
N ARG A 474 68.94 39.49 24.42
CA ARG A 474 69.61 40.79 24.61
C ARG A 474 70.78 40.68 25.58
N GLU A 475 70.58 40.06 26.74
CA GLU A 475 71.62 39.83 27.74
C GLU A 475 72.78 39.01 27.16
N MET A 476 72.48 37.94 26.41
CA MET A 476 73.48 37.14 25.69
C MET A 476 74.28 37.99 24.68
N ARG A 477 73.63 38.88 23.92
CA ARG A 477 74.32 39.82 23.01
C ARG A 477 75.18 40.85 23.76
N HIS A 478 74.71 41.38 24.88
CA HIS A 478 75.52 42.27 25.72
C HIS A 478 76.72 41.56 26.35
N LEU A 479 76.56 40.31 26.79
CA LEU A 479 77.66 39.47 27.30
C LEU A 479 78.69 39.18 26.21
N ILE A 480 78.26 38.79 25.00
CA ILE A 480 79.13 38.58 23.84
C ILE A 480 79.88 39.87 23.49
N SER A 481 79.20 41.01 23.43
CA SER A 481 79.83 42.31 23.14
C SER A 481 80.82 42.74 24.22
N SER A 482 80.51 42.48 25.50
CA SER A 482 81.42 42.73 26.62
C SER A 482 82.68 41.84 26.53
N LEU A 483 82.52 40.55 26.23
CA LEU A 483 83.63 39.62 26.02
C LEU A 483 84.49 40.00 24.80
N GLN A 484 83.87 40.42 23.70
CA GLN A 484 84.55 40.94 22.51
C GLN A 484 85.37 42.19 22.83
N ASN A 485 84.78 43.17 23.54
CA ASN A 485 85.48 44.38 23.98
C ASN A 485 86.65 44.07 24.91
N HIS A 486 86.49 43.14 25.86
CA HIS A 486 87.57 42.76 26.76
C HIS A 486 88.69 41.99 26.03
N ASN A 487 88.34 41.15 25.04
CA ASN A 487 89.31 40.50 24.15
C ASN A 487 90.07 41.52 23.29
N HIS A 488 89.40 42.56 22.80
CA HIS A 488 90.02 43.68 22.08
C HIS A 488 90.96 44.50 22.98
N GLN A 489 90.56 44.78 24.23
CA GLN A 489 91.43 45.41 25.23
C GLN A 489 92.69 44.59 25.50
N LEU A 490 92.55 43.27 25.72
CA LEU A 490 93.69 42.36 25.92
C LEU A 490 94.62 42.32 24.71
N LYS A 491 94.09 42.31 23.48
CA LYS A 491 94.90 42.46 22.25
C LYS A 491 95.65 43.81 22.24
N GLY A 492 94.99 44.89 22.63
CA GLY A 492 95.60 46.22 22.81
C GLY A 492 96.70 46.26 23.87
N GLU A 493 96.53 45.57 25.00
CA GLU A 493 97.56 45.45 26.03
C GLU A 493 98.75 44.61 25.57
N VAL A 494 98.52 43.47 24.90
CA VAL A 494 99.57 42.66 24.26
C VAL A 494 100.38 43.51 23.27
N LEU A 495 99.75 44.41 22.51
CA LEU A 495 100.45 45.36 21.64
C LEU A 495 101.28 46.38 22.43
N ARG A 496 100.80 46.89 23.58
CA ARG A 496 101.58 47.76 24.48
C ARG A 496 102.79 47.02 25.09
N TYR A 497 102.61 45.76 25.52
CA TYR A 497 103.72 44.95 26.05
C TYR A 497 104.74 44.60 24.95
N LYS A 498 104.30 44.26 23.72
CA LYS A 498 105.19 44.11 22.56
C LYS A 498 105.97 45.39 22.25
N ARG A 499 105.36 46.58 22.40
CA ARG A 499 106.06 47.86 22.25
C ARG A 499 107.11 48.08 23.34
N LYS A 500 106.75 47.91 24.62
CA LYS A 500 107.70 48.00 25.75
C LYS A 500 108.87 47.02 25.63
N LEU A 501 108.63 45.82 25.08
CA LEU A 501 109.69 44.85 24.82
C LEU A 501 110.67 45.35 23.74
N ARG A 502 110.17 45.96 22.65
CA ARG A 502 111.02 46.60 21.62
C ARG A 502 111.80 47.81 22.17
N GLU A 503 111.18 48.59 23.05
CA GLU A 503 111.82 49.72 23.73
C GLU A 503 112.96 49.23 24.65
N ALA A 504 112.72 48.21 25.48
CA ALA A 504 113.75 47.59 26.31
C ALA A 504 114.88 46.93 25.49
N GLN A 505 114.56 46.31 24.35
CA GLN A 505 115.56 45.80 23.40
C GLN A 505 116.40 46.93 22.78
N SER A 506 115.80 48.10 22.50
CA SER A 506 116.51 49.30 22.05
C SER A 506 117.50 49.79 23.12
N ASP A 507 117.10 49.85 24.38
CA ASP A 507 117.97 50.29 25.48
C ASP A 507 119.07 49.28 25.83
N LEU A 508 118.82 47.98 25.65
CA LEU A 508 119.83 46.92 25.75
C LEU A 508 120.88 47.03 24.62
N ASN A 509 120.49 47.50 23.43
CA ASN A 509 121.43 47.85 22.36
C ASN A 509 122.18 49.17 22.64
N LYS A 510 121.53 50.21 23.17
CA LYS A 510 122.20 51.46 23.59
C LYS A 510 123.25 51.26 24.68
N THR A 511 123.02 50.31 25.60
CA THR A 511 124.01 49.94 26.63
C THR A 511 125.16 49.11 26.08
N ARG A 512 124.95 48.27 25.07
CA ARG A 512 126.06 47.64 24.30
C ARG A 512 126.92 48.66 23.55
N LEU A 513 126.33 49.74 23.05
CA LEU A 513 127.01 50.77 22.25
C LEU A 513 127.75 51.84 23.08
N ARG A 514 127.93 51.65 24.39
CA ARG A 514 128.63 52.61 25.28
C ARG A 514 130.11 52.33 25.52
N SER A 515 130.65 51.25 24.94
CA SER A 515 132.09 51.09 24.70
C SER A 515 132.39 51.43 23.24
N GLY A 516 133.13 52.51 22.99
CA GLY A 516 133.48 52.97 21.63
C GLY A 516 134.58 52.14 20.95
N SER A 517 135.09 52.46 19.76
CA SER A 517 134.89 53.61 18.85
C SER A 517 135.52 53.27 17.48
N ALA A 518 135.25 53.91 16.33
CA ALA A 518 134.19 54.81 15.84
C ALA A 518 134.45 55.05 14.32
N LEU A 519 133.69 55.95 13.65
CA LEU A 519 133.82 56.35 12.21
C LEU A 519 133.42 55.23 11.20
N LEU A 520 132.81 55.47 10.04
CA LEU A 520 132.24 56.65 9.32
C LEU A 520 130.74 56.34 9.02
N GLN A 521 129.80 57.28 8.81
CA GLN A 521 129.64 58.27 7.72
C GLN A 521 129.59 57.63 6.29
N SER A 522 128.66 57.99 5.38
CA SER A 522 127.72 59.13 5.38
C SER A 522 126.58 59.04 4.34
N GLN A 523 125.61 59.97 4.44
CA GLN A 523 124.74 60.51 3.35
C GLN A 523 123.62 59.59 2.79
N SER A 524 122.44 60.10 2.38
CA SER A 524 121.85 61.45 2.50
C SER A 524 120.33 61.46 2.15
N SER A 525 119.55 62.35 2.79
CA SER A 525 118.57 63.33 2.22
C SER A 525 117.53 62.92 1.15
N THR A 526 116.33 63.50 0.98
CA THR A 526 115.40 64.47 1.66
C THR A 526 114.16 64.58 0.73
N GLU A 527 112.91 64.95 1.06
CA GLU A 527 112.10 65.21 2.28
C GLU A 527 110.59 65.25 1.86
N ASP A 528 109.66 65.70 2.71
CA ASP A 528 108.20 65.87 2.45
C ASP A 528 107.86 66.95 1.37
N PRO A 529 106.57 67.27 0.99
CA PRO A 529 105.27 66.72 1.41
C PRO A 529 104.18 66.51 0.30
N LYS A 530 103.01 65.99 0.74
CA LYS A 530 101.62 66.43 0.38
C LYS A 530 100.85 65.96 -0.88
N ASP A 531 99.52 66.01 -0.67
CA ASP A 531 98.38 66.26 -1.58
C ASP A 531 97.76 65.13 -2.45
N GLU A 532 96.47 65.36 -2.72
CA GLU A 532 95.43 64.58 -3.42
C GLU A 532 95.63 64.56 -4.96
N PRO A 533 94.92 63.73 -5.79
CA PRO A 533 93.45 63.78 -5.91
C PRO A 533 92.71 62.48 -6.32
N ALA A 534 91.42 62.67 -6.66
CA ALA A 534 90.41 61.77 -7.25
C ALA A 534 90.81 61.18 -8.64
N GLU A 535 89.99 60.47 -9.43
CA GLU A 535 88.51 60.43 -9.62
C GLU A 535 88.12 59.16 -10.44
N LEU A 536 87.00 58.45 -10.22
CA LEU A 536 85.68 58.53 -10.92
C LEU A 536 84.84 57.29 -10.47
N LYS A 537 83.55 57.39 -10.09
CA LYS A 537 82.30 57.42 -10.91
C LYS A 537 82.03 56.13 -11.73
N GLN A 538 80.80 55.61 -11.88
CA GLN A 538 79.41 56.07 -11.61
C GLN A 538 78.60 54.88 -10.98
N ASP A 539 77.70 55.03 -10.01
CA ASP A 539 76.34 55.66 -10.00
C ASP A 539 75.27 54.84 -10.78
N SER A 540 73.99 54.75 -10.40
CA SER A 540 73.23 55.22 -9.22
C SER A 540 71.79 54.67 -9.21
N GLU A 541 71.19 54.50 -8.01
CA GLU A 541 69.81 54.91 -7.56
C GLU A 541 68.53 54.71 -8.42
N ASP A 542 67.30 54.93 -7.91
CA ASP A 542 66.59 54.36 -6.74
C ASP A 542 65.06 54.70 -6.83
N LEU A 543 64.24 54.19 -5.90
CA LEU A 543 63.00 54.78 -5.36
C LEU A 543 61.79 55.18 -6.26
N SER A 544 60.81 54.25 -6.32
CA SER A 544 59.45 54.44 -5.72
C SER A 544 58.24 55.10 -6.44
N THR A 545 57.04 54.63 -6.05
CA THR A 545 55.78 55.39 -5.79
C THR A 545 54.63 55.49 -6.85
N GLN A 546 53.48 54.88 -6.49
CA GLN A 546 52.05 55.17 -6.78
C GLN A 546 51.42 55.33 -8.19
N SER A 547 50.46 54.41 -8.45
CA SER A 547 49.09 54.57 -9.01
C SER A 547 48.75 55.56 -10.14
N SER A 548 48.06 55.05 -11.18
CA SER A 548 46.69 55.46 -11.57
C SER A 548 46.12 54.48 -12.63
N ALA A 549 44.88 54.68 -13.10
CA ALA A 549 44.18 53.73 -13.98
C ALA A 549 43.51 54.43 -15.19
N SER A 550 43.42 53.75 -16.35
CA SER A 550 42.25 53.81 -17.26
C SER A 550 42.29 52.84 -18.47
N LYS A 551 41.08 52.55 -18.96
CA LYS A 551 40.61 51.49 -19.88
C LYS A 551 41.10 51.53 -21.34
N GLY A 552 41.12 50.34 -21.96
CA GLY A 552 40.65 50.09 -23.35
C GLY A 552 41.72 50.02 -24.46
N SER A 553 41.55 49.26 -25.56
CA SER A 553 40.51 48.29 -25.96
C SER A 553 41.00 47.40 -27.12
N GLN A 554 40.23 46.33 -27.44
CA GLN A 554 40.34 45.43 -28.63
C GLN A 554 41.57 44.49 -28.66
N GLU A 555 41.50 43.16 -28.83
CA GLU A 555 40.61 42.21 -29.57
C GLU A 555 41.11 41.81 -30.97
N GLU A 556 42.17 40.97 -31.05
CA GLU A 556 42.42 40.12 -32.23
C GLU A 556 43.27 38.85 -31.91
N ALA A 557 43.05 38.20 -30.75
CA ALA A 557 43.97 37.18 -30.21
C ALA A 557 43.35 35.87 -29.67
N ASN A 558 42.05 35.62 -29.86
CA ASN A 558 41.34 34.53 -29.15
C ASN A 558 41.42 33.13 -29.79
N GLU A 559 41.62 33.00 -31.11
CA GLU A 559 41.40 31.71 -31.79
C GLU A 559 42.56 30.70 -31.66
N ILE A 560 43.79 31.19 -31.45
CA ILE A 560 44.99 30.33 -31.30
C ILE A 560 45.07 29.70 -29.90
N LYS A 561 44.46 30.32 -28.88
CA LYS A 561 44.54 29.84 -27.49
C LYS A 561 43.71 28.58 -27.27
N SER A 562 42.48 28.55 -27.77
CA SER A 562 41.51 27.46 -27.51
C SER A 562 41.97 26.06 -27.95
N LYS A 563 42.97 25.95 -28.85
CA LYS A 563 43.53 24.66 -29.29
C LYS A 563 44.65 24.13 -28.39
N ARG A 564 45.35 25.00 -27.64
CA ARG A 564 46.34 24.57 -26.63
C ARG A 564 45.66 24.13 -25.34
N ASP A 565 44.69 24.91 -24.87
CA ASP A 565 43.97 24.64 -23.63
C ASP A 565 43.30 23.23 -23.64
N GLU A 566 42.89 22.72 -24.81
CA GLU A 566 42.26 21.41 -24.95
C GLU A 566 43.28 20.24 -25.02
N GLU A 567 44.43 20.41 -25.70
CA GLU A 567 45.53 19.43 -25.66
C GLU A 567 46.14 19.29 -24.25
N GLU A 568 46.18 20.38 -23.49
CA GLU A 568 46.67 20.40 -22.10
C GLU A 568 45.70 19.66 -21.16
N ARG A 569 44.38 19.85 -21.35
CA ARG A 569 43.33 19.11 -20.62
C ARG A 569 43.35 17.61 -20.88
N GLU A 570 43.63 17.17 -22.11
CA GLU A 570 43.72 15.74 -22.42
C GLU A 570 44.94 15.09 -21.74
N ARG A 571 46.06 15.82 -21.65
CA ARG A 571 47.26 15.38 -20.90
C ARG A 571 46.99 15.30 -19.40
N GLU A 572 46.38 16.33 -18.80
CA GLU A 572 45.96 16.29 -17.38
C GLU A 572 45.09 15.07 -17.06
N ARG A 573 44.13 14.72 -17.93
CA ARG A 573 43.26 13.55 -17.72
C ARG A 573 44.06 12.25 -17.70
N ARG A 574 44.94 12.03 -18.68
CA ARG A 574 45.80 10.84 -18.77
C ARG A 574 46.82 10.76 -17.62
N GLU A 575 47.26 11.89 -17.07
CA GLU A 575 48.16 11.92 -15.92
C GLU A 575 47.42 11.61 -14.61
N LYS A 576 46.24 12.21 -14.38
CA LYS A 576 45.37 11.93 -13.22
C LYS A 576 44.84 10.48 -13.21
N GLU A 577 44.67 9.86 -14.37
CA GLU A 577 44.32 8.44 -14.50
C GLU A 577 45.47 7.53 -14.05
N ARG A 578 46.70 7.80 -14.52
CA ARG A 578 47.93 7.10 -14.10
C ARG A 578 48.27 7.29 -12.63
N GLU A 579 47.93 8.46 -12.06
CA GLU A 579 48.12 8.72 -10.63
C GLU A 579 47.15 7.88 -9.78
N ARG A 580 45.86 7.82 -10.16
CA ARG A 580 44.85 6.95 -9.52
C ARG A 580 45.20 5.46 -9.63
N GLU A 581 45.80 5.04 -10.74
CA GLU A 581 46.28 3.67 -10.91
C GLU A 581 47.43 3.35 -9.94
N ARG A 582 48.40 4.27 -9.80
CA ARG A 582 49.50 4.18 -8.82
C ARG A 582 49.04 4.23 -7.36
N GLU A 583 47.97 4.95 -7.04
CA GLU A 583 47.38 4.92 -5.70
C GLU A 583 46.72 3.56 -5.41
N ARG A 584 45.99 2.99 -6.38
CA ARG A 584 45.39 1.65 -6.27
C ARG A 584 46.42 0.53 -6.15
N GLU A 585 47.61 0.67 -6.72
CA GLU A 585 48.73 -0.26 -6.46
C GLU A 585 49.28 -0.10 -5.04
N LYS A 586 49.55 1.13 -4.58
CA LYS A 586 50.03 1.40 -3.21
C LYS A 586 49.05 0.97 -2.12
N GLU A 587 47.75 1.04 -2.39
CA GLU A 587 46.70 0.56 -1.48
C GLU A 587 46.75 -0.98 -1.36
N LYS A 588 46.80 -1.69 -2.49
CA LYS A 588 46.98 -3.16 -2.52
C LYS A 588 48.31 -3.61 -1.90
N GLU A 589 49.36 -2.82 -2.01
CA GLU A 589 50.64 -3.06 -1.34
C GLU A 589 50.51 -2.95 0.19
N ARG A 590 49.86 -1.89 0.68
CA ARG A 590 49.57 -1.68 2.12
C ARG A 590 48.65 -2.76 2.71
N GLU A 591 47.70 -3.30 1.95
CA GLU A 591 46.91 -4.46 2.40
C GLU A 591 47.76 -5.73 2.51
N ARG A 592 48.65 -5.98 1.54
CA ARG A 592 49.58 -7.13 1.56
C ARG A 592 50.57 -7.03 2.73
N GLU A 593 51.02 -5.84 3.10
CA GLU A 593 51.82 -5.63 4.32
C GLU A 593 51.02 -5.86 5.60
N LYS A 594 49.76 -5.39 5.66
CA LYS A 594 48.86 -5.64 6.81
C LYS A 594 48.49 -7.11 6.99
N GLN A 595 48.48 -7.92 5.93
CA GLN A 595 48.36 -9.38 6.04
C GLN A 595 49.65 -10.01 6.58
N LYS A 596 50.81 -9.67 6.01
CA LYS A 596 52.12 -10.21 6.46
C LYS A 596 52.43 -9.94 7.93
N LEU A 597 52.01 -8.79 8.46
CA LEU A 597 52.17 -8.42 9.88
C LEU A 597 51.20 -9.14 10.85
N LYS A 598 50.24 -9.94 10.35
CA LYS A 598 49.31 -10.72 11.19
C LYS A 598 49.63 -12.22 11.28
N GLU A 599 50.52 -12.73 10.43
CA GLU A 599 50.98 -14.13 10.49
C GLU A 599 52.25 -14.31 11.32
N SER A 600 52.97 -13.23 11.67
CA SER A 600 54.30 -13.27 12.31
C SER A 600 54.32 -13.38 13.85
N GLU A 601 53.21 -13.73 14.51
CA GLU A 601 53.14 -13.90 15.97
C GLU A 601 52.73 -15.31 16.46
N LYS A 602 52.91 -16.34 15.62
CA LYS A 602 52.88 -17.74 16.07
C LYS A 602 54.06 -18.54 15.52
N GLU A 603 54.36 -19.62 16.24
CA GLU A 603 55.38 -20.63 15.93
C GLU A 603 56.85 -20.14 15.98
N ARG A 604 57.38 -20.12 17.21
CA ARG A 604 58.80 -20.43 17.44
C ARG A 604 59.05 -21.94 17.27
N ASP A 605 60.31 -22.25 16.97
CA ASP A 605 60.98 -23.57 17.00
C ASP A 605 60.62 -24.53 15.84
N SER A 606 61.51 -24.80 14.88
CA SER A 606 62.79 -25.47 15.18
C SER A 606 63.74 -25.68 13.97
N ALA A 607 65.02 -25.90 14.30
CA ALA A 607 66.02 -26.75 13.59
C ALA A 607 66.39 -26.55 12.08
N LYS A 608 67.55 -25.88 11.90
CA LYS A 608 68.78 -26.38 11.19
C LYS A 608 68.90 -26.46 9.64
N GLU A 609 70.12 -26.05 9.24
CA GLU A 609 71.03 -26.58 8.18
C GLU A 609 71.06 -26.03 6.72
N LYS A 610 72.31 -25.65 6.34
CA LYS A 610 73.05 -25.89 5.07
C LYS A 610 72.93 -24.96 3.84
N GLU A 611 74.06 -24.26 3.65
CA GLU A 611 74.92 -24.17 2.43
C GLU A 611 74.53 -23.37 1.15
N LYS A 612 75.54 -22.61 0.66
CA LYS A 612 75.99 -22.36 -0.74
C LYS A 612 74.91 -22.06 -1.82
N GLY A 613 74.99 -21.00 -2.65
CA GLY A 613 76.08 -20.08 -3.01
C GLY A 613 76.10 -19.80 -4.54
N LYS A 614 77.05 -18.99 -5.03
CA LYS A 614 77.42 -18.71 -6.46
C LYS A 614 76.51 -17.76 -7.30
N HIS A 615 77.07 -16.66 -7.85
CA HIS A 615 77.50 -16.36 -9.27
C HIS A 615 76.31 -15.99 -10.22
N ASP A 616 76.40 -15.20 -11.29
CA ASP A 616 77.44 -14.39 -12.03
C ASP A 616 76.67 -13.38 -12.93
N ASP A 617 77.21 -12.35 -13.61
CA ASP A 617 78.36 -11.43 -13.48
C ASP A 617 77.99 -10.16 -14.31
N GLY A 618 78.76 -9.07 -14.25
CA GLY A 618 78.53 -7.86 -15.05
C GLY A 618 79.77 -7.04 -15.44
N ARG A 619 80.97 -7.63 -15.44
CA ARG A 619 82.22 -6.88 -15.67
C ARG A 619 82.33 -6.24 -17.05
N LYS A 620 82.35 -4.89 -17.10
CA LYS A 620 82.74 -4.16 -18.33
C LYS A 620 83.44 -2.80 -18.17
N LYS A 621 84.02 -2.49 -17.00
CA LYS A 621 84.82 -1.26 -16.77
C LYS A 621 86.20 -1.46 -16.10
N GLU A 622 86.59 -2.68 -15.73
CA GLU A 622 87.89 -2.93 -15.07
C GLU A 622 89.09 -3.07 -16.04
N ALA A 623 88.84 -3.24 -17.35
CA ALA A 623 89.86 -3.73 -18.30
C ALA A 623 90.98 -2.74 -18.66
N GLU A 624 90.71 -1.42 -18.63
CA GLU A 624 91.68 -0.41 -19.08
C GLU A 624 92.57 0.11 -17.93
N ILE A 625 92.00 0.36 -16.75
CA ILE A 625 92.75 0.81 -15.56
C ILE A 625 93.82 -0.23 -15.15
N ILE A 626 93.51 -1.52 -15.31
CA ILE A 626 94.41 -2.63 -15.00
C ILE A 626 95.65 -2.68 -15.93
N LYS A 627 95.65 -2.02 -17.09
CA LYS A 627 96.84 -1.96 -17.97
C LYS A 627 97.89 -0.98 -17.44
N GLN A 628 97.48 0.20 -16.96
CA GLN A 628 98.42 1.22 -16.48
C GLN A 628 99.08 0.79 -15.16
N LEU A 629 98.28 0.34 -14.19
CA LEU A 629 98.76 -0.08 -12.86
C LEU A 629 99.73 -1.28 -12.91
N LYS A 630 99.70 -2.10 -13.97
CA LYS A 630 100.62 -3.24 -14.16
C LYS A 630 102.05 -2.84 -14.55
N ILE A 631 102.28 -1.61 -15.03
CA ILE A 631 103.62 -1.13 -15.38
C ILE A 631 104.34 -0.62 -14.12
N GLU A 632 103.64 0.11 -13.26
CA GLU A 632 104.19 0.69 -12.03
C GLU A 632 104.41 -0.37 -10.93
N LEU A 633 103.46 -1.30 -10.77
CA LEU A 633 103.57 -2.43 -9.84
C LEU A 633 104.83 -3.27 -10.07
N LYS A 634 105.29 -3.39 -11.33
CA LYS A 634 106.45 -4.23 -11.67
C LYS A 634 107.77 -3.64 -11.17
N LYS A 635 107.92 -2.30 -11.15
CA LYS A 635 109.10 -1.63 -10.58
C LYS A 635 109.15 -1.71 -9.05
N ALA A 636 108.00 -1.58 -8.38
CA ALA A 636 107.91 -1.73 -6.94
C ALA A 636 108.27 -3.15 -6.45
N GLN A 637 107.91 -4.19 -7.24
CA GLN A 637 108.12 -5.59 -6.90
C GLN A 637 109.57 -6.11 -7.04
N GLU A 638 110.52 -5.28 -7.46
CA GLU A 638 111.95 -5.62 -7.45
C GLU A 638 112.59 -5.09 -6.15
N SER A 639 112.38 -3.82 -5.82
CA SER A 639 112.80 -3.23 -4.52
C SER A 639 112.24 -3.94 -3.27
N GLN A 640 111.08 -4.59 -3.38
CA GLN A 640 110.47 -5.34 -2.28
C GLN A 640 111.16 -6.68 -1.99
N LYS A 641 111.97 -7.23 -2.91
CA LYS A 641 112.60 -8.56 -2.76
C LYS A 641 113.93 -8.51 -2.01
N GLU A 642 114.70 -7.43 -2.17
CA GLU A 642 115.98 -7.26 -1.49
C GLU A 642 115.81 -6.99 0.01
N MET A 643 114.88 -6.10 0.37
CA MET A 643 114.59 -5.76 1.78
C MET A 643 114.07 -6.95 2.59
N LYS A 644 113.39 -7.91 1.95
CA LYS A 644 112.89 -9.12 2.61
C LYS A 644 114.03 -10.06 3.04
N LEU A 645 115.14 -10.08 2.30
CA LEU A 645 116.27 -10.98 2.56
C LEU A 645 117.08 -10.58 3.81
N LEU A 646 117.09 -9.30 4.18
CA LEU A 646 117.82 -8.80 5.36
C LEU A 646 117.12 -9.10 6.70
N LEU A 647 115.78 -9.15 6.73
CA LEU A 647 115.01 -9.23 7.97
C LEU A 647 114.83 -10.65 8.52
N ASP A 648 114.77 -11.66 7.65
CA ASP A 648 114.67 -13.06 8.10
C ASP A 648 115.97 -13.56 8.79
N MET A 649 117.10 -12.85 8.62
CA MET A 649 118.38 -13.20 9.25
C MET A 649 118.53 -12.69 10.71
N TYR A 650 117.61 -11.86 11.22
CA TYR A 650 117.73 -11.26 12.57
C TYR A 650 116.79 -11.87 13.63
N ARG A 651 116.04 -12.92 13.29
CA ARG A 651 114.87 -13.39 14.07
C ARG A 651 115.14 -14.50 15.09
N SER A 652 116.41 -14.86 15.36
CA SER A 652 116.77 -16.07 16.12
C SER A 652 118.07 -15.98 16.96
N ALA A 653 118.11 -15.10 17.97
CA ALA A 653 119.06 -15.21 19.09
C ALA A 653 118.52 -14.56 20.39
N PRO A 654 118.84 -15.05 21.61
CA PRO A 654 118.20 -14.60 22.87
C PRO A 654 118.77 -13.30 23.51
N LYS A 655 118.20 -12.95 24.67
CA LYS A 655 118.46 -11.74 25.48
C LYS A 655 119.86 -11.68 26.14
N GLU A 656 120.16 -10.50 26.72
CA GLU A 656 121.22 -10.21 27.70
C GLU A 656 122.69 -10.18 27.23
N GLN A 657 122.97 -10.22 25.92
CA GLN A 657 124.35 -10.01 25.44
C GLN A 657 124.50 -9.12 24.18
N ARG A 658 123.73 -8.02 24.08
CA ARG A 658 123.91 -7.00 23.01
C ARG A 658 124.08 -5.56 23.53
N ASP A 659 123.40 -5.19 24.61
CA ASP A 659 123.28 -3.79 25.08
C ASP A 659 124.55 -3.17 25.72
N LYS A 660 125.69 -3.87 25.70
CA LYS A 660 126.98 -3.37 26.24
C LYS A 660 128.03 -3.08 25.18
N VAL A 661 127.87 -3.56 23.94
CA VAL A 661 128.90 -3.42 22.88
C VAL A 661 128.61 -2.24 21.96
N GLN A 662 127.34 -1.98 21.60
CA GLN A 662 127.00 -0.92 20.66
C GLN A 662 127.07 0.50 21.28
N LEU A 663 126.72 0.66 22.56
CA LEU A 663 126.89 1.95 23.26
C LEU A 663 128.37 2.33 23.45
N MET A 664 129.22 1.37 23.81
CA MET A 664 130.68 1.58 23.91
C MET A 664 131.33 1.88 22.56
N ALA A 665 130.82 1.31 21.46
CA ALA A 665 131.28 1.61 20.10
C ALA A 665 130.87 3.03 19.66
N ALA A 666 129.64 3.46 19.97
CA ALA A 666 129.15 4.80 19.65
C ALA A 666 129.92 5.90 20.42
N GLU A 667 130.13 5.75 21.73
CA GLU A 667 130.86 6.74 22.52
C GLU A 667 132.33 6.87 22.09
N LYS A 668 133.00 5.73 21.83
CA LYS A 668 134.40 5.73 21.39
C LYS A 668 134.58 6.34 20.00
N LYS A 669 133.60 6.17 19.10
CA LYS A 669 133.58 6.82 17.79
C LYS A 669 133.34 8.33 17.91
N SER A 670 132.37 8.75 18.73
CA SER A 670 132.05 10.17 18.95
C SER A 670 133.20 10.95 19.59
N LYS A 671 133.96 10.32 20.50
CA LYS A 671 135.19 10.91 21.07
C LYS A 671 136.32 11.01 20.05
N ALA A 672 136.53 9.97 19.23
CA ALA A 672 137.52 10.02 18.17
C ALA A 672 137.21 11.15 17.16
N GLU A 673 135.95 11.30 16.74
CA GLU A 673 135.53 12.35 15.80
C GLU A 673 135.65 13.77 16.39
N LEU A 674 135.47 13.93 17.71
CA LEU A 674 135.72 15.20 18.42
C LEU A 674 137.21 15.55 18.53
N ASP A 675 138.07 14.57 18.80
CA ASP A 675 139.51 14.82 18.91
C ASP A 675 140.16 14.98 17.53
N ASP A 676 139.65 14.32 16.48
CA ASP A 676 140.06 14.54 15.08
C ASP A 676 139.67 15.94 14.59
N LEU A 677 138.49 16.45 14.99
CA LEU A 677 138.09 17.85 14.72
C LEU A 677 138.92 18.87 15.52
N ARG A 678 139.30 18.55 16.76
CA ARG A 678 140.22 19.40 17.55
C ARG A 678 141.64 19.41 16.98
N GLN A 679 142.14 18.28 16.52
CA GLN A 679 143.45 18.20 15.87
C GLN A 679 143.42 18.95 14.53
N ARG A 680 142.34 18.86 13.75
CA ARG A 680 142.18 19.66 12.51
C ARG A 680 142.09 21.17 12.77
N LEU A 681 141.45 21.62 13.86
CA LEU A 681 141.51 23.04 14.27
C LEU A 681 142.94 23.46 14.64
N LYS A 682 143.65 22.62 15.41
CA LYS A 682 145.04 22.89 15.81
C LYS A 682 146.00 22.91 14.62
N ASP A 683 145.85 21.98 13.68
CA ASP A 683 146.64 21.88 12.45
C ASP A 683 146.33 22.98 11.43
N LEU A 684 145.28 23.78 11.65
CA LEU A 684 145.01 25.03 10.93
C LEU A 684 145.63 26.22 11.66
N GLU A 685 145.42 26.36 12.96
CA GLU A 685 146.06 27.42 13.78
C GLU A 685 147.60 27.39 13.73
N ASP A 686 148.22 26.20 13.75
CA ASP A 686 149.68 26.03 13.70
C ASP A 686 150.25 26.17 12.27
N LYS A 687 149.41 26.27 11.23
CA LYS A 687 149.81 26.72 9.88
C LYS A 687 149.70 28.24 9.76
N GLU A 688 148.60 28.84 10.23
CA GLU A 688 148.38 30.29 10.19
C GLU A 688 149.47 31.07 10.94
N LYS A 689 149.94 30.55 12.09
CA LYS A 689 150.95 31.18 12.94
C LYS A 689 152.40 31.06 12.43
N LYS A 690 152.65 30.49 11.23
CA LYS A 690 154.02 30.25 10.70
C LYS A 690 154.41 30.95 9.41
N GLU A 691 153.48 31.47 8.61
CA GLU A 691 153.83 32.30 7.44
C GLU A 691 153.72 33.80 7.71
N ASN A 692 152.87 34.22 8.67
CA ASN A 692 152.52 35.63 8.86
C ASN A 692 153.56 36.45 9.67
N LYS A 693 154.86 36.27 9.37
CA LYS A 693 155.95 37.07 9.96
C LYS A 693 157.19 37.25 9.07
N LYS A 694 156.98 37.53 7.76
CA LYS A 694 157.92 38.25 6.87
C LYS A 694 157.28 38.52 5.50
N MET A 695 156.74 39.72 5.32
CA MET A 695 156.91 40.56 4.11
C MET A 695 156.80 42.03 4.54
N ALA A 696 157.36 42.92 3.73
CA ALA A 696 157.08 44.35 3.80
C ALA A 696 155.94 44.71 2.83
N ASP A 697 155.64 46.02 2.77
CA ASP A 697 154.86 46.71 1.73
C ASP A 697 153.32 46.61 1.82
N GLU A 698 152.65 47.73 1.49
CA GLU A 698 151.37 48.12 2.12
C GLU A 698 150.11 47.83 1.28
N ASP A 699 150.24 47.26 0.09
CA ASP A 699 149.20 47.35 -0.96
C ASP A 699 147.97 46.43 -0.75
N ALA A 700 147.99 45.55 0.26
CA ALA A 700 146.90 44.62 0.57
C ALA A 700 145.62 45.32 1.08
N LEU A 701 145.75 46.46 1.77
CA LEU A 701 144.66 47.10 2.52
C LEU A 701 143.55 47.76 1.66
N ARG A 702 143.72 47.86 0.34
CA ARG A 702 142.70 48.45 -0.55
C ARG A 702 141.66 47.44 -1.07
N LYS A 703 142.00 46.14 -1.19
CA LYS A 703 141.11 45.14 -1.81
C LYS A 703 139.99 44.63 -0.89
N ILE A 704 140.18 44.70 0.43
CA ILE A 704 139.23 44.14 1.42
C ILE A 704 137.91 44.93 1.43
N ARG A 705 137.96 46.26 1.51
CA ARG A 705 136.77 47.14 1.61
C ARG A 705 135.76 46.94 0.49
N ALA A 706 136.24 46.75 -0.74
CA ALA A 706 135.40 46.56 -1.92
C ALA A 706 134.58 45.24 -1.91
N VAL A 707 134.97 44.26 -1.08
CA VAL A 707 134.21 43.01 -0.89
C VAL A 707 133.19 43.18 0.25
N GLU A 708 133.55 43.93 1.30
CA GLU A 708 132.66 44.22 2.43
C GLU A 708 131.42 45.01 1.98
N GLU A 709 131.59 46.04 1.14
CA GLU A 709 130.50 46.83 0.55
C GLU A 709 129.52 45.98 -0.30
N GLN A 710 130.01 44.96 -1.02
CA GLN A 710 129.14 44.06 -1.80
C GLN A 710 128.28 43.15 -0.93
N ILE A 711 128.79 42.71 0.22
CA ILE A 711 128.06 41.85 1.15
C ILE A 711 126.89 42.61 1.79
N GLU A 712 127.13 43.85 2.23
CA GLU A 712 126.09 44.68 2.87
C GLU A 712 124.94 45.02 1.91
N TYR A 713 125.25 45.31 0.63
CA TYR A 713 124.25 45.52 -0.42
C TYR A 713 123.35 44.29 -0.66
N LEU A 714 123.93 43.08 -0.68
CA LEU A 714 123.18 41.83 -0.86
C LEU A 714 122.32 41.50 0.37
N GLN A 715 122.82 41.73 1.59
CA GLN A 715 122.03 41.57 2.81
C GLN A 715 120.82 42.51 2.85
N LYS A 716 121.00 43.77 2.42
CA LYS A 716 119.91 44.75 2.35
C LYS A 716 118.82 44.34 1.36
N LYS A 717 119.18 43.78 0.19
CA LYS A 717 118.21 43.22 -0.76
C LYS A 717 117.47 42.00 -0.23
N LEU A 718 118.16 41.10 0.48
CA LEU A 718 117.53 39.93 1.10
C LEU A 718 116.50 40.34 2.17
N ALA A 719 116.77 41.42 2.92
CA ALA A 719 115.83 41.97 3.90
C ALA A 719 114.58 42.57 3.23
N MET A 720 114.75 43.33 2.14
CA MET A 720 113.61 43.89 1.38
C MET A 720 112.71 42.79 0.80
N ALA A 721 113.30 41.79 0.12
CA ALA A 721 112.53 40.69 -0.48
C ALA A 721 111.70 39.90 0.57
N LYS A 722 112.22 39.74 1.79
CA LYS A 722 111.47 39.12 2.90
C LYS A 722 110.32 40.00 3.41
N GLN A 723 110.52 41.32 3.44
CA GLN A 723 109.46 42.24 3.83
C GLN A 723 108.34 42.31 2.76
N GLU A 724 108.70 42.16 1.49
CA GLU A 724 107.75 42.00 0.38
C GLU A 724 107.00 40.66 0.47
N GLU A 725 107.69 39.56 0.79
CA GLU A 725 107.07 38.24 1.04
C GLU A 725 106.10 38.26 2.24
N GLU A 726 106.50 38.83 3.38
CA GLU A 726 105.62 39.00 4.56
C GLU A 726 104.42 39.92 4.27
N ALA A 727 104.58 40.95 3.44
CA ALA A 727 103.47 41.81 3.02
C ALA A 727 102.47 41.07 2.11
N LEU A 728 102.96 40.35 1.09
CA LEU A 728 102.12 39.57 0.18
C LEU A 728 101.37 38.44 0.90
N LEU A 729 101.97 37.81 1.92
CA LEU A 729 101.26 36.86 2.78
C LEU A 729 100.14 37.55 3.58
N SER A 730 100.38 38.74 4.12
CA SER A 730 99.34 39.50 4.82
C SER A 730 98.21 39.97 3.90
N GLU A 731 98.50 40.28 2.64
CA GLU A 731 97.48 40.61 1.63
C GLU A 731 96.69 39.35 1.21
N MET A 732 97.34 38.20 1.10
CA MET A 732 96.70 36.92 0.82
C MET A 732 95.76 36.50 1.96
N ASP A 733 96.18 36.64 3.23
CA ASP A 733 95.34 36.33 4.40
C ASP A 733 94.09 37.24 4.46
N VAL A 734 94.25 38.55 4.19
CA VAL A 734 93.12 39.50 4.15
C VAL A 734 92.17 39.20 2.98
N THR A 735 92.72 38.86 1.81
CA THR A 735 91.92 38.48 0.63
C THR A 735 91.19 37.15 0.84
N GLY A 736 91.84 36.20 1.54
CA GLY A 736 91.25 34.93 1.96
C GLY A 736 90.06 35.14 2.90
N GLN A 737 90.22 35.92 3.97
CA GLN A 737 89.12 36.24 4.89
C GLN A 737 87.97 36.96 4.18
N ALA A 738 88.25 37.91 3.28
CA ALA A 738 87.21 38.59 2.50
C ALA A 738 86.44 37.62 1.57
N PHE A 739 87.12 36.60 1.02
CA PHE A 739 86.47 35.57 0.22
C PHE A 739 85.63 34.59 1.07
N GLU A 740 86.13 34.18 2.24
CA GLU A 740 85.39 33.34 3.19
C GLU A 740 84.14 34.06 3.72
N ASP A 741 84.27 35.33 4.13
CA ASP A 741 83.14 36.16 4.58
C ASP A 741 82.08 36.32 3.47
N MET A 742 82.51 36.55 2.21
CA MET A 742 81.61 36.62 1.06
C MET A 742 80.95 35.26 0.77
N GLN A 743 81.68 34.15 0.91
CA GLN A 743 81.16 32.80 0.70
C GLN A 743 80.12 32.44 1.77
N GLU A 744 80.39 32.76 3.04
CA GLU A 744 79.41 32.66 4.13
C GLU A 744 78.17 33.53 3.87
N GLN A 745 78.34 34.78 3.43
CA GLN A 745 77.22 35.65 3.07
C GLN A 745 76.38 35.05 1.94
N ASN A 746 77.02 34.46 0.93
CA ASN A 746 76.34 33.81 -0.19
C ASN A 746 75.55 32.56 0.28
N ILE A 747 76.15 31.73 1.14
CA ILE A 747 75.47 30.58 1.77
C ILE A 747 74.26 31.04 2.58
N ARG A 748 74.38 32.11 3.38
CA ARG A 748 73.28 32.68 4.18
C ARG A 748 72.16 33.23 3.29
N LEU A 749 72.48 33.86 2.16
CA LEU A 749 71.47 34.33 1.18
C LEU A 749 70.75 33.15 0.49
N MET A 750 71.49 32.11 0.10
CA MET A 750 70.92 30.88 -0.47
C MET A 750 70.05 30.11 0.54
N GLN A 751 70.40 30.12 1.82
CA GLN A 751 69.59 29.61 2.92
C GLN A 751 68.27 30.41 3.04
N GLN A 752 68.33 31.74 3.10
CA GLN A 752 67.14 32.60 3.19
C GLN A 752 66.22 32.52 1.97
N LEU A 753 66.76 32.26 0.77
CA LEU A 753 65.96 31.98 -0.43
C LEU A 753 65.16 30.68 -0.26
N ARG A 754 65.82 29.58 0.13
CA ARG A 754 65.15 28.29 0.39
C ARG A 754 64.09 28.40 1.48
N GLU A 755 64.37 29.10 2.58
CA GLU A 755 63.42 29.28 3.68
C GLU A 755 62.18 30.11 3.26
N LYS A 756 62.36 31.08 2.36
CA LYS A 756 61.24 31.83 1.74
C LYS A 756 60.46 30.96 0.74
N ASP A 757 61.14 30.15 -0.06
CA ASP A 757 60.49 29.25 -1.01
C ASP A 757 59.68 28.16 -0.28
N ASP A 758 60.23 27.55 0.77
CA ASP A 758 59.51 26.60 1.64
C ASP A 758 58.28 27.25 2.32
N ALA A 759 58.38 28.51 2.75
CA ALA A 759 57.24 29.26 3.28
C ALA A 759 56.18 29.53 2.20
N ASN A 760 56.60 29.93 0.99
CA ASN A 760 55.71 30.12 -0.16
C ASN A 760 55.02 28.80 -0.58
N PHE A 761 55.72 27.68 -0.59
CA PHE A 761 55.14 26.35 -0.88
C PHE A 761 54.10 25.93 0.16
N LYS A 762 54.35 26.19 1.46
CA LYS A 762 53.36 25.95 2.52
C LYS A 762 52.11 26.81 2.34
N LEU A 763 52.27 28.12 2.19
CA LEU A 763 51.16 29.06 1.97
C LEU A 763 50.38 28.74 0.68
N MET A 764 51.05 28.30 -0.39
CA MET A 764 50.39 27.87 -1.62
C MET A 764 49.64 26.54 -1.44
N SER A 765 50.20 25.58 -0.69
CA SER A 765 49.51 24.32 -0.33
C SER A 765 48.27 24.58 0.51
N GLU A 766 48.36 25.46 1.51
CA GLU A 766 47.24 25.87 2.37
C GLU A 766 46.17 26.62 1.57
N ARG A 767 46.57 27.52 0.65
CA ARG A 767 45.64 28.18 -0.27
C ARG A 767 44.92 27.21 -1.19
N ILE A 768 45.62 26.19 -1.73
CA ILE A 768 45.00 25.15 -2.56
C ILE A 768 43.99 24.33 -1.73
N LYS A 769 44.37 23.88 -0.53
CA LYS A 769 43.49 23.16 0.40
C LYS A 769 42.26 23.99 0.78
N SER A 770 42.47 25.26 1.12
CA SER A 770 41.39 26.20 1.48
C SER A 770 40.42 26.42 0.32
N ASN A 771 40.92 26.63 -0.91
CA ASN A 771 40.10 26.72 -2.12
C ASN A 771 39.31 25.42 -2.37
N GLN A 772 39.92 24.26 -2.15
CA GLN A 772 39.27 22.96 -2.36
C GLN A 772 38.17 22.70 -1.31
N ILE A 773 38.42 23.00 -0.04
CA ILE A 773 37.41 22.95 1.04
C ILE A 773 36.28 23.93 0.75
N HIS A 774 36.59 25.18 0.33
CA HIS A 774 35.57 26.17 -0.02
C HIS A 774 34.72 25.74 -1.22
N LYS A 775 35.30 25.04 -2.20
CA LYS A 775 34.56 24.45 -3.31
C LYS A 775 33.60 23.35 -2.83
N LEU A 776 34.08 22.41 -2.01
CA LEU A 776 33.25 21.34 -1.45
C LEU A 776 32.09 21.88 -0.60
N LEU A 777 32.36 22.83 0.32
CA LEU A 777 31.33 23.50 1.12
C LEU A 777 30.31 24.29 0.28
N LYS A 778 30.68 24.74 -0.93
CA LYS A 778 29.75 25.38 -1.87
C LYS A 778 28.89 24.33 -2.58
N GLU A 779 29.47 23.20 -2.96
CA GLU A 779 28.76 22.08 -3.60
C GLU A 779 27.76 21.45 -2.61
N GLU A 780 28.17 21.13 -1.38
CA GLU A 780 27.27 20.67 -0.29
C GLU A 780 26.13 21.67 -0.01
N LYS A 781 26.41 22.98 -0.04
CA LYS A 781 25.40 24.02 0.16
C LYS A 781 24.40 24.08 -1.00
N GLU A 782 24.83 23.83 -2.23
CA GLU A 782 23.97 23.81 -3.41
C GLU A 782 23.10 22.53 -3.41
N GLU A 783 23.67 21.37 -3.05
CA GLU A 783 22.91 20.12 -2.84
C GLU A 783 21.86 20.25 -1.72
N LEU A 784 22.19 20.87 -0.59
CA LEU A 784 21.23 21.13 0.49
C LEU A 784 20.11 22.10 0.07
N ALA A 785 20.41 23.08 -0.78
CA ALA A 785 19.39 23.99 -1.31
C ALA A 785 18.39 23.26 -2.24
N ASP A 786 18.88 22.37 -3.11
CA ASP A 786 18.03 21.56 -4.00
C ASP A 786 17.20 20.52 -3.22
N GLN A 787 17.74 19.95 -2.14
CA GLN A 787 16.98 19.09 -1.21
C GLN A 787 15.84 19.86 -0.54
N VAL A 788 16.10 21.08 -0.03
CA VAL A 788 15.06 21.94 0.57
C VAL A 788 14.01 22.35 -0.47
N LEU A 789 14.41 22.66 -1.70
CA LEU A 789 13.48 22.98 -2.80
C LEU A 789 12.57 21.78 -3.15
N THR A 790 13.16 20.58 -3.18
CA THR A 790 12.45 19.32 -3.45
C THR A 790 11.43 19.00 -2.35
N LEU A 791 11.84 19.05 -1.08
CA LEU A 791 10.96 18.84 0.07
C LEU A 791 9.83 19.87 0.10
N LYS A 792 10.12 21.15 -0.16
CA LYS A 792 9.09 22.19 -0.25
C LYS A 792 8.07 21.88 -1.35
N THR A 793 8.53 21.46 -2.53
CA THR A 793 7.65 21.09 -3.66
C THR A 793 6.74 19.90 -3.31
N GLN A 794 7.24 18.94 -2.52
CA GLN A 794 6.44 17.82 -2.01
C GLN A 794 5.38 18.29 -0.99
N VAL A 795 5.72 19.19 -0.07
CA VAL A 795 4.77 19.78 0.89
C VAL A 795 3.68 20.59 0.17
N ASP A 796 4.05 21.45 -0.79
CA ASP A 796 3.10 22.24 -1.58
C ASP A 796 2.13 21.33 -2.37
N ALA A 797 2.61 20.19 -2.89
CA ALA A 797 1.78 19.18 -3.54
C ALA A 797 0.83 18.46 -2.55
N GLN A 798 1.31 18.06 -1.36
CA GLN A 798 0.46 17.46 -0.32
C GLN A 798 -0.63 18.43 0.15
N LEU A 799 -0.29 19.71 0.35
CA LEU A 799 -1.26 20.77 0.67
C LEU A 799 -2.29 21.01 -0.44
N GLN A 800 -2.02 20.62 -1.69
CA GLN A 800 -3.01 20.66 -2.78
C GLN A 800 -3.92 19.42 -2.78
N VAL A 801 -3.41 18.26 -2.34
CA VAL A 801 -4.24 17.05 -2.11
C VAL A 801 -5.18 17.24 -0.95
N VAL A 802 -4.71 17.78 0.18
CA VAL A 802 -5.55 18.06 1.37
C VAL A 802 -6.71 18.99 1.00
N ARG A 803 -6.45 20.12 0.33
CA ARG A 803 -7.51 21.05 -0.09
C ARG A 803 -8.57 20.42 -1.01
N LYS A 804 -8.16 19.53 -1.93
CA LYS A 804 -9.11 18.78 -2.78
C LYS A 804 -9.96 17.78 -1.99
N LEU A 805 -9.47 17.26 -0.87
CA LEU A 805 -10.24 16.40 0.04
C LEU A 805 -11.22 17.23 0.88
N GLU A 806 -10.80 18.40 1.38
CA GLU A 806 -11.65 19.36 2.10
C GLU A 806 -12.80 19.87 1.21
N GLU A 807 -12.51 20.29 -0.02
CA GLU A 807 -13.50 20.68 -1.04
C GLU A 807 -14.50 19.56 -1.32
N LYS A 808 -14.01 18.31 -1.44
CA LYS A 808 -14.85 17.12 -1.66
C LYS A 808 -15.72 16.78 -0.44
N GLU A 809 -15.20 16.92 0.78
CA GLU A 809 -16.01 16.73 1.99
C GLU A 809 -17.12 17.78 2.07
N HIS A 810 -16.81 19.06 1.82
CA HIS A 810 -17.82 20.12 1.82
C HIS A 810 -18.92 19.89 0.76
N LEU A 811 -18.55 19.42 -0.44
CA LEU A 811 -19.51 19.00 -1.47
C LEU A 811 -20.39 17.83 -1.01
N LEU A 812 -19.81 16.80 -0.40
CA LEU A 812 -20.57 15.65 0.13
C LEU A 812 -21.51 16.05 1.27
N GLN A 813 -21.07 16.92 2.20
CA GLN A 813 -21.92 17.46 3.26
C GLN A 813 -23.09 18.30 2.67
N SER A 814 -22.83 19.13 1.65
CA SER A 814 -23.87 19.89 0.95
C SER A 814 -24.89 18.99 0.24
N ASN A 815 -24.43 17.89 -0.37
CA ASN A 815 -25.32 16.92 -1.03
C ASN A 815 -26.18 16.17 0.00
N ILE A 816 -25.60 15.72 1.12
CA ILE A 816 -26.35 15.08 2.22
C ILE A 816 -27.39 16.05 2.79
N GLY A 817 -27.00 17.30 3.08
CA GLY A 817 -27.92 18.34 3.56
C GLY A 817 -28.96 18.83 2.52
N THR A 818 -28.90 18.33 1.29
CA THR A 818 -29.93 18.50 0.25
C THR A 818 -30.83 17.27 0.20
N GLY A 819 -30.26 16.06 0.14
CA GLY A 819 -31.00 14.80 0.20
C GLY A 819 -31.83 14.63 1.49
N GLU A 820 -31.36 15.13 2.63
CA GLU A 820 -32.13 15.13 3.89
C GLU A 820 -33.35 16.07 3.84
N LYS A 821 -33.28 17.18 3.08
CA LYS A 821 -34.43 18.08 2.84
C LYS A 821 -35.44 17.43 1.89
N GLU A 822 -34.95 16.83 0.81
CA GLU A 822 -35.81 16.11 -0.15
C GLU A 822 -36.51 14.93 0.51
N LEU A 823 -35.78 14.10 1.29
CA LEU A 823 -36.36 13.02 2.08
C LEU A 823 -37.42 13.54 3.07
N GLY A 824 -37.19 14.69 3.72
CA GLY A 824 -38.17 15.36 4.57
C GLY A 824 -39.46 15.73 3.82
N LEU A 825 -39.34 16.38 2.65
CA LEU A 825 -40.47 16.73 1.79
C LEU A 825 -41.22 15.49 1.25
N ARG A 826 -40.51 14.43 0.84
CA ARG A 826 -41.12 13.17 0.40
C ARG A 826 -41.83 12.43 1.54
N THR A 827 -41.26 12.45 2.75
CA THR A 827 -41.90 11.90 3.96
C THR A 827 -43.20 12.65 4.28
N GLN A 828 -43.18 13.98 4.25
CA GLN A 828 -44.37 14.81 4.47
C GLN A 828 -45.47 14.56 3.42
N ALA A 829 -45.09 14.36 2.15
CA ALA A 829 -46.03 14.00 1.08
C ALA A 829 -46.64 12.60 1.29
N LEU A 830 -45.84 11.63 1.74
CA LEU A 830 -46.30 10.27 2.06
C LEU A 830 -47.26 10.26 3.26
N GLU A 831 -46.99 11.05 4.32
CA GLU A 831 -47.91 11.21 5.45
C GLU A 831 -49.23 11.87 5.05
N MET A 832 -49.18 12.86 4.15
CA MET A 832 -50.37 13.54 3.63
C MET A 832 -51.23 12.60 2.77
N ASN A 833 -50.61 11.77 1.93
CA ASN A 833 -51.31 10.72 1.17
C ASN A 833 -51.85 9.61 2.07
N LYS A 834 -51.11 9.21 3.12
CA LYS A 834 -51.59 8.25 4.14
C LYS A 834 -52.83 8.77 4.87
N ARG A 835 -52.88 10.07 5.19
CA ARG A 835 -54.08 10.69 5.80
C ARG A 835 -55.28 10.62 4.86
N LYS A 836 -55.11 11.00 3.58
CA LYS A 836 -56.16 10.88 2.54
C LYS A 836 -56.66 9.44 2.36
N ALA A 837 -55.77 8.45 2.43
CA ALA A 837 -56.17 7.04 2.36
C ALA A 837 -57.02 6.62 3.57
N MET A 838 -56.74 7.13 4.77
CA MET A 838 -57.57 6.90 5.97
C MET A 838 -58.91 7.64 5.88
N GLU A 839 -58.94 8.87 5.37
CA GLU A 839 -60.16 9.65 5.11
C GLU A 839 -61.07 8.94 4.09
N ALA A 840 -60.50 8.39 3.01
CA ALA A 840 -61.21 7.61 2.00
C ALA A 840 -61.71 6.26 2.55
N ALA A 841 -60.95 5.59 3.41
CA ALA A 841 -61.38 4.35 4.07
C ALA A 841 -62.57 4.59 5.01
N GLN A 842 -62.52 5.65 5.82
CA GLN A 842 -63.66 6.04 6.69
C GLN A 842 -64.90 6.32 5.85
N LEU A 843 -64.78 7.07 4.74
CA LEU A 843 -65.90 7.35 3.85
C LEU A 843 -66.49 6.06 3.23
N ALA A 844 -65.64 5.08 2.88
CA ALA A 844 -66.09 3.79 2.37
C ALA A 844 -66.85 2.98 3.44
N ASP A 845 -66.41 2.99 4.70
CA ASP A 845 -67.10 2.32 5.80
C ASP A 845 -68.41 3.03 6.21
N ASP A 846 -68.45 4.37 6.18
CA ASP A 846 -69.67 5.15 6.35
C ASP A 846 -70.71 4.85 5.25
N LEU A 847 -70.26 4.59 4.02
CA LEU A 847 -71.10 4.17 2.89
C LEU A 847 -71.56 2.70 3.02
N LYS A 848 -70.72 1.79 3.52
CA LYS A 848 -71.14 0.41 3.85
C LYS A 848 -72.23 0.41 4.93
N ALA A 849 -72.07 1.19 6.01
CA ALA A 849 -73.06 1.31 7.07
C ALA A 849 -74.40 1.86 6.55
N GLN A 850 -74.37 2.82 5.61
CA GLN A 850 -75.58 3.29 4.92
C GLN A 850 -76.22 2.21 4.04
N LEU A 851 -75.41 1.41 3.33
CA LEU A 851 -75.88 0.30 2.51
C LEU A 851 -76.53 -0.80 3.35
N GLU A 852 -75.90 -1.23 4.45
CA GLU A 852 -76.48 -2.20 5.39
C GLU A 852 -77.80 -1.70 5.99
N LEU A 853 -77.87 -0.42 6.37
CA LEU A 853 -79.08 0.18 6.94
C LEU A 853 -80.20 0.36 5.88
N ALA A 854 -79.85 0.50 4.60
CA ALA A 854 -80.80 0.47 3.49
C ALA A 854 -81.25 -0.96 3.16
N GLN A 855 -80.34 -1.93 3.13
CA GLN A 855 -80.63 -3.36 2.94
C GLN A 855 -81.55 -3.90 4.04
N LYS A 856 -81.30 -3.52 5.31
CA LYS A 856 -82.16 -3.88 6.43
C LYS A 856 -83.59 -3.37 6.22
N LYS A 857 -83.78 -2.10 5.89
CA LYS A 857 -85.12 -1.55 5.58
C LYS A 857 -85.79 -2.29 4.43
N LEU A 858 -85.01 -2.72 3.43
CA LEU A 858 -85.51 -3.52 2.30
C LEU A 858 -85.99 -4.90 2.75
N HIS A 859 -85.29 -5.54 3.70
CA HIS A 859 -85.70 -6.79 4.33
C HIS A 859 -86.92 -6.60 5.24
N ASP A 860 -86.94 -5.55 6.07
CA ASP A 860 -88.08 -5.19 6.93
C ASP A 860 -89.36 -5.02 6.07
N PHE A 861 -89.26 -4.36 4.91
CA PHE A 861 -90.36 -4.24 3.94
C PHE A 861 -90.71 -5.56 3.21
N GLN A 862 -89.74 -6.43 2.95
CA GLN A 862 -90.02 -7.76 2.37
C GLN A 862 -90.82 -8.63 3.35
N ASP A 863 -90.45 -8.61 4.64
CA ASP A 863 -91.16 -9.34 5.69
C ASP A 863 -92.58 -8.78 5.88
N GLU A 864 -92.75 -7.44 5.87
CA GLU A 864 -94.07 -6.80 5.87
C GLU A 864 -94.91 -7.20 4.64
N ILE A 865 -94.32 -7.29 3.44
CA ILE A 865 -95.02 -7.76 2.23
C ILE A 865 -95.43 -9.23 2.36
N VAL A 866 -94.57 -10.09 2.92
CA VAL A 866 -94.87 -11.51 3.16
C VAL A 866 -95.99 -11.67 4.19
N GLU A 867 -95.97 -10.93 5.31
CA GLU A 867 -97.04 -10.97 6.31
C GLU A 867 -98.37 -10.43 5.75
N ASN A 868 -98.33 -9.36 4.96
CA ASN A 868 -99.51 -8.86 4.22
C ASN A 868 -100.04 -9.87 3.19
N SER A 869 -99.17 -10.67 2.57
CA SER A 869 -99.60 -11.76 1.67
C SER A 869 -100.27 -12.90 2.47
N VAL A 870 -99.65 -13.35 3.55
CA VAL A 870 -100.15 -14.45 4.40
C VAL A 870 -101.47 -14.08 5.10
N THR A 871 -101.64 -12.83 5.54
CA THR A 871 -102.93 -12.34 6.08
C THR A 871 -104.00 -12.28 5.01
N LYS A 872 -103.70 -11.75 3.81
CA LYS A 872 -104.60 -11.74 2.66
C LYS A 872 -105.01 -13.14 2.19
N GLU A 873 -104.14 -14.13 2.29
CA GLU A 873 -104.47 -15.53 2.02
C GLU A 873 -105.40 -16.13 3.07
N LYS A 874 -105.15 -15.88 4.36
CA LYS A 874 -106.05 -16.27 5.47
C LYS A 874 -107.44 -15.65 5.28
N ASP A 875 -107.53 -14.38 4.91
CA ASP A 875 -108.81 -13.69 4.67
C ASP A 875 -109.51 -14.18 3.41
N MET A 876 -108.77 -14.47 2.33
CA MET A 876 -109.33 -15.14 1.14
C MET A 876 -109.89 -16.53 1.48
N PHE A 877 -109.21 -17.30 2.34
CA PHE A 877 -109.70 -18.60 2.81
C PHE A 877 -110.96 -18.45 3.68
N ASN A 878 -110.96 -17.52 4.63
CA ASN A 878 -112.12 -17.18 5.46
C ASN A 878 -113.33 -16.74 4.61
N PHE A 879 -113.09 -15.90 3.60
CA PHE A 879 -114.11 -15.46 2.65
C PHE A 879 -114.70 -16.64 1.85
N LYS A 880 -113.86 -17.52 1.29
CA LYS A 880 -114.31 -18.73 0.57
C LYS A 880 -115.18 -19.61 1.48
N ARG A 881 -114.75 -19.85 2.73
CA ARG A 881 -115.50 -20.63 3.72
C ARG A 881 -116.86 -19.98 4.07
N ALA A 882 -116.90 -18.67 4.25
CA ALA A 882 -118.15 -17.94 4.47
C ALA A 882 -119.08 -18.00 3.24
N GLN A 883 -118.53 -17.94 2.02
CA GLN A 883 -119.26 -18.07 0.76
C GLN A 883 -119.84 -19.49 0.57
N GLU A 884 -119.11 -20.54 0.97
CA GLU A 884 -119.60 -21.91 1.06
C GLU A 884 -120.75 -22.03 2.07
N ASP A 885 -120.63 -21.45 3.27
CA ASP A 885 -121.69 -21.51 4.28
C ASP A 885 -122.94 -20.72 3.88
N ILE A 886 -122.79 -19.55 3.24
CA ILE A 886 -123.92 -18.83 2.60
C ILE A 886 -124.58 -19.70 1.53
N SER A 887 -123.80 -20.42 0.72
CA SER A 887 -124.33 -21.34 -0.30
C SER A 887 -125.03 -22.55 0.31
N ARG A 888 -124.50 -23.09 1.43
CA ARG A 888 -125.08 -24.17 2.24
C ARG A 888 -126.43 -23.76 2.84
N LEU A 889 -126.51 -22.54 3.38
CA LEU A 889 -127.73 -21.97 3.94
C LEU A 889 -128.77 -21.63 2.86
N ARG A 890 -128.35 -21.06 1.72
CA ARG A 890 -129.25 -20.83 0.57
C ARG A 890 -129.89 -22.14 0.08
N ARG A 891 -129.12 -23.24 -0.06
CA ARG A 891 -129.67 -24.55 -0.41
C ARG A 891 -130.70 -25.05 0.60
N LYS A 892 -130.46 -24.88 1.92
CA LYS A 892 -131.42 -25.24 2.98
C LYS A 892 -132.71 -24.41 2.91
N LEU A 893 -132.60 -23.12 2.63
CA LEU A 893 -133.73 -22.21 2.44
C LEU A 893 -134.56 -22.61 1.20
N GLU A 894 -133.91 -23.02 0.12
CA GLU A 894 -134.60 -23.45 -1.10
C GLU A 894 -135.34 -24.79 -0.91
N THR A 895 -134.75 -25.73 -0.15
CA THR A 895 -135.44 -26.99 0.21
C THR A 895 -136.64 -26.80 1.14
N THR A 896 -136.72 -25.69 1.88
CA THR A 896 -137.86 -25.37 2.77
C THR A 896 -138.95 -24.52 2.09
N LYS A 897 -138.78 -24.15 0.81
CA LYS A 897 -139.74 -23.35 0.03
C LYS A 897 -140.63 -24.15 -0.93
N LYS A 898 -140.48 -25.47 -1.02
CA LYS A 898 -141.34 -26.32 -1.88
C LYS A 898 -142.64 -26.68 -1.13
N PRO A 899 -143.84 -26.33 -1.63
CA PRO A 899 -145.06 -26.30 -0.82
C PRO A 899 -145.84 -27.63 -0.71
N ASP A 900 -145.48 -28.67 -1.47
CA ASP A 900 -146.29 -29.90 -1.59
C ASP A 900 -145.85 -31.06 -0.68
N ASN A 901 -145.80 -30.83 0.63
CA ASN A 901 -145.90 -31.90 1.65
C ASN A 901 -146.14 -31.31 3.06
N VAL A 902 -147.38 -31.38 3.55
CA VAL A 902 -147.72 -31.03 4.95
C VAL A 902 -148.36 -32.22 5.68
N PRO A 903 -147.54 -33.09 6.30
CA PRO A 903 -147.94 -33.91 7.44
C PRO A 903 -146.95 -33.76 8.63
N LYS A 904 -147.34 -33.72 9.91
CA LYS A 904 -148.63 -33.43 10.58
C LYS A 904 -148.25 -32.76 11.92
N CYS A 905 -148.81 -31.60 12.26
CA CYS A 905 -148.54 -31.00 13.58
C CYS A 905 -149.11 -31.86 14.74
N ASP A 906 -150.21 -32.57 14.50
CA ASP A 906 -150.86 -33.45 15.48
C ASP A 906 -149.96 -34.60 15.94
N GLU A 907 -149.10 -35.17 15.07
CA GLU A 907 -148.22 -36.27 15.48
C GLU A 907 -147.12 -35.80 16.44
N ILE A 908 -146.55 -34.61 16.21
CA ILE A 908 -145.57 -34.00 17.11
C ILE A 908 -146.22 -33.69 18.46
N LEU A 909 -147.41 -33.07 18.46
CA LEU A 909 -148.16 -32.79 19.68
C LEU A 909 -148.58 -34.05 20.44
N MET A 910 -148.97 -35.13 19.75
CA MET A 910 -149.27 -36.42 20.40
C MET A 910 -148.02 -37.09 20.98
N GLU A 911 -146.87 -37.01 20.33
CA GLU A 911 -145.59 -37.52 20.83
C GLU A 911 -145.13 -36.75 22.08
N GLU A 912 -145.22 -35.41 22.08
CA GLU A 912 -144.93 -34.58 23.25
C GLU A 912 -145.88 -34.86 24.41
N ILE A 913 -147.20 -34.94 24.17
CA ILE A 913 -148.21 -35.29 25.20
C ILE A 913 -147.94 -36.69 25.79
N LYS A 914 -147.50 -37.64 24.97
CA LYS A 914 -147.11 -39.00 25.40
C LYS A 914 -145.84 -38.96 26.27
N ASP A 915 -144.85 -38.16 25.91
CA ASP A 915 -143.62 -38.00 26.68
C ASP A 915 -143.85 -37.28 28.03
N TYR A 916 -144.68 -36.23 28.06
CA TYR A 916 -145.11 -35.59 29.32
C TYR A 916 -145.91 -36.55 30.22
N LYS A 917 -146.82 -37.36 29.67
CA LYS A 917 -147.53 -38.42 30.42
C LYS A 917 -146.56 -39.45 31.00
N ALA A 918 -145.56 -39.89 30.23
CA ALA A 918 -144.53 -40.81 30.71
C ALA A 918 -143.72 -40.20 31.87
N ARG A 919 -143.28 -38.94 31.74
CA ARG A 919 -142.53 -38.21 32.78
C ARG A 919 -143.34 -38.05 34.08
N LEU A 920 -144.66 -37.85 34.00
CA LEU A 920 -145.54 -37.72 35.18
C LEU A 920 -145.94 -39.06 35.83
N THR A 921 -145.68 -40.20 35.17
CA THR A 921 -146.06 -41.52 35.66
C THR A 921 -145.00 -42.09 36.64
N CYS A 922 -145.45 -42.86 37.64
CA CYS A 922 -144.60 -43.46 38.66
C CYS A 922 -143.78 -44.65 38.11
N PRO A 923 -142.43 -44.58 38.09
CA PRO A 923 -141.58 -45.60 37.47
C PRO A 923 -141.54 -46.95 38.22
N CYS A 924 -142.27 -47.09 39.33
CA CYS A 924 -142.39 -48.34 40.09
C CYS A 924 -143.63 -49.16 39.76
N CYS A 925 -144.56 -48.61 38.99
CA CYS A 925 -145.76 -49.32 38.52
C CYS A 925 -146.17 -48.97 37.09
N ASN A 926 -145.58 -47.91 36.49
CA ASN A 926 -145.86 -47.41 35.14
C ASN A 926 -147.36 -47.18 34.86
N MET A 927 -148.15 -46.90 35.91
CA MET A 927 -149.62 -46.85 35.85
C MET A 927 -150.20 -45.62 36.57
N ARG A 928 -149.77 -45.35 37.81
CA ARG A 928 -150.25 -44.21 38.61
C ARG A 928 -149.40 -42.96 38.36
N LYS A 929 -150.01 -41.77 38.38
CA LYS A 929 -149.27 -40.49 38.45
C LYS A 929 -148.35 -40.45 39.68
N LYS A 930 -147.31 -39.62 39.62
CA LYS A 930 -146.45 -39.27 40.76
C LYS A 930 -147.22 -38.36 41.73
N ASP A 931 -147.39 -38.82 42.98
CA ASP A 931 -148.09 -38.09 44.06
C ASP A 931 -147.42 -38.25 45.45
N ALA A 932 -146.18 -38.74 45.52
CA ALA A 932 -145.42 -38.81 46.77
C ALA A 932 -143.92 -38.63 46.59
N VAL A 933 -143.28 -37.87 47.47
CA VAL A 933 -141.83 -37.63 47.49
C VAL A 933 -141.17 -38.34 48.68
N LEU A 934 -140.00 -38.94 48.43
CA LEU A 934 -139.08 -39.36 49.49
C LEU A 934 -138.22 -38.16 49.91
N THR A 935 -138.47 -37.58 51.08
CA THR A 935 -137.84 -36.32 51.51
C THR A 935 -136.31 -36.43 51.65
N LYS A 936 -135.78 -37.62 51.97
CA LYS A 936 -134.34 -37.88 52.05
C LYS A 936 -133.57 -37.85 50.72
N CYS A 937 -134.25 -37.91 49.57
CA CYS A 937 -133.57 -37.92 48.26
C CYS A 937 -134.37 -37.23 47.14
N PHE A 938 -135.44 -36.53 47.50
CA PHE A 938 -136.37 -35.80 46.62
C PHE A 938 -136.92 -36.57 45.41
N HIS A 939 -136.79 -37.90 45.40
CA HIS A 939 -137.33 -38.75 44.34
C HIS A 939 -138.83 -38.95 44.49
N VAL A 940 -139.56 -38.72 43.40
CA VAL A 940 -141.03 -38.74 43.37
C VAL A 940 -141.56 -40.00 42.69
N PHE A 941 -142.50 -40.66 43.36
CA PHE A 941 -143.20 -41.88 42.96
C PHE A 941 -144.71 -41.69 43.24
N CYS A 942 -145.52 -42.74 43.13
CA CYS A 942 -146.89 -42.72 43.67
C CYS A 942 -146.91 -43.18 45.14
N PHE A 943 -147.82 -42.62 45.93
CA PHE A 943 -147.94 -42.84 47.37
C PHE A 943 -148.14 -44.31 47.70
N GLU A 944 -148.93 -45.03 46.90
CA GLU A 944 -149.10 -46.49 47.07
C GLU A 944 -147.78 -47.26 46.89
N CYS A 945 -146.98 -47.00 45.86
CA CYS A 945 -145.70 -47.72 45.68
C CYS A 945 -144.70 -47.44 46.82
N VAL A 946 -144.71 -46.23 47.37
CA VAL A 946 -143.87 -45.89 48.54
C VAL A 946 -144.38 -46.56 49.80
N LYS A 947 -145.69 -46.48 50.06
CA LYS A 947 -146.35 -47.09 51.21
C LYS A 947 -146.21 -48.61 51.19
N THR A 948 -146.49 -49.28 50.08
CA THR A 948 -146.29 -50.74 49.95
C THR A 948 -144.84 -51.14 50.25
N ARG A 949 -143.84 -50.38 49.81
CA ARG A 949 -142.43 -50.63 50.17
C ARG A 949 -142.12 -50.37 51.65
N TYR A 950 -142.77 -49.38 52.26
CA TYR A 950 -142.64 -49.13 53.70
C TYR A 950 -143.24 -50.25 54.56
N ASP A 951 -144.45 -50.71 54.20
CA ASP A 951 -145.23 -51.73 54.89
C ASP A 951 -144.59 -53.12 54.73
N THR A 952 -144.17 -53.49 53.52
CA THR A 952 -143.41 -54.74 53.22
C THR A 952 -141.96 -54.72 53.71
N ARG A 953 -141.56 -53.70 54.48
CA ARG A 953 -140.19 -53.47 55.01
C ARG A 953 -139.09 -53.29 53.95
N GLN A 954 -139.42 -53.21 52.66
CA GLN A 954 -138.50 -52.89 51.54
C GLN A 954 -138.14 -51.39 51.50
N ARG A 955 -137.67 -50.86 52.63
CA ARG A 955 -137.51 -49.44 52.96
C ARG A 955 -136.31 -48.74 52.29
N LYS A 956 -136.13 -48.96 50.98
CA LYS A 956 -135.10 -48.33 50.14
C LYS A 956 -135.72 -47.67 48.89
N CYS A 957 -135.24 -46.48 48.58
CA CYS A 957 -135.67 -45.68 47.43
C CYS A 957 -135.50 -46.47 46.12
N PRO A 958 -136.55 -46.65 45.31
CA PRO A 958 -136.47 -47.39 44.04
C PRO A 958 -135.42 -46.89 43.04
N LYS A 959 -135.10 -45.58 43.05
CA LYS A 959 -134.18 -44.95 42.07
C LYS A 959 -132.73 -44.78 42.56
N CYS A 960 -132.49 -44.76 43.86
CA CYS A 960 -131.14 -44.50 44.41
C CYS A 960 -130.77 -45.32 45.66
N ASN A 961 -131.58 -46.33 46.02
CA ASN A 961 -131.39 -47.24 47.15
C ASN A 961 -131.26 -46.62 48.57
N ALA A 962 -131.33 -45.29 48.71
CA ALA A 962 -131.32 -44.58 49.99
C ALA A 962 -132.45 -45.07 50.92
N ALA A 963 -132.14 -45.31 52.18
CA ALA A 963 -133.08 -45.86 53.16
C ALA A 963 -134.06 -44.80 53.69
N PHE A 964 -135.34 -45.18 53.87
CA PHE A 964 -136.40 -44.27 54.30
C PHE A 964 -137.34 -44.91 55.36
N GLY A 965 -137.65 -44.17 56.41
CA GLY A 965 -138.55 -44.52 57.51
C GLY A 965 -139.92 -43.87 57.39
N ALA A 966 -140.71 -43.92 58.47
CA ALA A 966 -142.11 -43.46 58.50
C ALA A 966 -142.28 -41.98 58.08
N ASN A 967 -141.38 -41.12 58.58
CA ASN A 967 -141.46 -39.67 58.38
C ASN A 967 -140.70 -39.20 57.12
N ASP A 968 -140.10 -40.13 56.36
CA ASP A 968 -139.25 -39.81 55.21
C ASP A 968 -140.01 -39.83 53.88
N PHE A 969 -141.35 -39.99 53.90
CA PHE A 969 -142.19 -39.94 52.71
C PHE A 969 -143.47 -39.13 52.93
N HIS A 970 -143.74 -38.21 52.00
CA HIS A 970 -144.86 -37.27 52.08
C HIS A 970 -145.65 -37.28 50.77
N ARG A 971 -146.99 -37.15 50.86
CA ARG A 971 -147.85 -37.01 49.69
C ARG A 971 -147.70 -35.59 49.12
N ILE A 972 -147.62 -35.47 47.80
CA ILE A 972 -147.55 -34.20 47.09
C ILE A 972 -148.64 -34.14 46.01
N TYR A 973 -149.15 -32.95 45.74
CA TYR A 973 -150.17 -32.72 44.74
C TYR A 973 -149.54 -32.03 43.53
N ILE A 974 -149.44 -32.76 42.42
CA ILE A 974 -149.07 -32.23 41.10
C ILE A 974 -150.37 -32.04 40.32
N GLY A 975 -150.60 -30.84 39.77
CA GLY A 975 -151.75 -30.56 38.90
C GLY A 975 -151.82 -31.46 37.67
#